data_AF-A0A660WLW8-F1
#
_entry.id   AF-A0A660WLW8-F1
#
_cell.length_a   1.000
_cell.length_b   1.000
_cell.length_c   1.000
_cell.angle_alpha   90.00
_cell.angle_beta   90.00
_cell.angle_gamma   90.00
#
_symmetry.space_group_name_H-M   'P 1'
#
loop_
_entity.id
_entity.type
_entity.pdbx_description
1 polymer ?
#
loop_
_entity_poly.entity_id
_entity_poly.type
_entity_poly.pdbx_seq_one_letter_code
_entity_poly.pdbx_strand_id
1 'polypeptide(L)'
;QGVDFVDLGIPDPELLDLIDNLPKMIYLMKIGRPNSCLVFADGTSGARRPSFAFRYPTCRRKVKELFALEEKAVYGCLGIGKEVIEGWREEMEIERNLSREFLDALMNEDKKRCQDTLSKIIEDVVLKRKFDVSLLEEKQAKELNIWSLRERYITDTFFSLSTGIKLKDFDFGKWIIYGGMYLLNGKMEKEEILNLRKEYGRKLRKIAGIPGDKSYKDSEIDFIMENFIRPLYHPPKEFKYRELSTGLAGSLKAVEEKAVRIKRWEERKREFRKLMFQKEKEEGYRKEVKVVSPDLDTLYKESKKILGNGRERIKPYTFGKFLKLTHLYLENLNRKIVHYGGKSLLGEIKELFGEKLFSEENYLPFAIKLASSAELKKDRKFYEEICGGLELLDISLLIEKTSNLESEEELNTEIARFFDITLNSHIFDCFPYHFSKEHSSAFEKLERKEKFELAVKYHRWLYTYLRYLITTSTPLKDFPEKYKDLYLGDWDRKINGIGIRGDNEEEIFWYHYVRLRDAVVLKHEGFGYPEIIENIEPSDLNINERANVGIIYPYGNTTVPVALQQGPKLAEEKINLFLTAFPIPLSKNGKKILTIQEGMFYPGKDDYRKLKEKYSSLGESKENFVFGTFKKPLVLHGIFFHFTHPLRPYIDSFQIPIIQPLIWEAATYLKCKLPEMLKGSGVKAPEQENWYMEDTQRLKEKAKINIKKKIKKLAKKYPILIVKPEKESGGRKALILPVKEKGKYINENIEQLSEQVYEISKTDNVVIQQVIESRVRQLYSKEFLEKLVERFARIGIPVLLDREPKTPLYSYFRQIVVYGDKGYEISHHITVISTRGIANVGQGGLLFEYTDEIINPKYRKDLREQITRAVFKSLESQRKYLRENWREILEEYLKIYPEFAEKIRYESIFEDLSGFRIDDIPYEMGDYMPVFLVDEDDNLKYIYDYEKEEILPLYHENGYPTSVKIYDENGNEIKRVDDKGNAIFVKLFEGDKKRKIYDEKGNEIPSLIIYKIEANPGAGLWRPHNDQLPPERKGEGVFIIFKNLGKRAKIYKTSIEKLLDI
;
A
#
# COMPACT_ATOMS: atom_id res chain seq x y z
N GLN A 1 -26.82 -12.74 9.74
CA GLN A 1 -25.77 -13.78 9.67
C GLN A 1 -26.45 -15.10 9.35
N GLY A 2 -25.97 -15.86 8.36
CA GLY A 2 -26.58 -17.13 7.92
C GLY A 2 -27.55 -17.05 6.74
N VAL A 3 -27.76 -15.87 6.18
CA VAL A 3 -28.58 -15.62 4.99
C VAL A 3 -27.81 -14.68 4.07
N ASP A 4 -27.68 -15.04 2.79
CA ASP A 4 -27.17 -14.16 1.74
C ASP A 4 -28.33 -13.75 0.83
N PHE A 5 -28.47 -12.44 0.63
CA PHE A 5 -29.63 -11.82 0.00
C PHE A 5 -29.20 -11.14 -1.30
N VAL A 6 -29.96 -11.36 -2.38
CA VAL A 6 -29.81 -10.65 -3.64
C VAL A 6 -31.12 -9.93 -3.99
N ASP A 7 -31.00 -8.63 -4.24
CA ASP A 7 -32.07 -7.80 -4.79
C ASP A 7 -31.97 -7.79 -6.32
N LEU A 8 -33.02 -8.27 -6.97
CA LEU A 8 -33.15 -8.36 -8.41
C LEU A 8 -34.01 -7.22 -8.99
N GLY A 9 -34.37 -6.20 -8.18
CA GLY A 9 -35.23 -5.10 -8.59
C GLY A 9 -34.63 -4.15 -9.65
N ILE A 10 -33.32 -4.24 -9.91
CA ILE A 10 -32.61 -3.49 -10.97
C ILE A 10 -31.84 -4.49 -11.85
N PRO A 11 -32.35 -4.81 -13.06
CA PRO A 11 -31.68 -5.74 -13.97
C PRO A 11 -30.55 -5.03 -14.75
N ASP A 12 -29.35 -4.99 -14.20
CA ASP A 12 -28.15 -4.67 -14.99
C ASP A 12 -27.72 -5.88 -15.86
N PRO A 13 -27.00 -5.65 -16.98
CA PRO A 13 -26.63 -6.73 -17.89
C PRO A 13 -25.81 -7.86 -17.25
N GLU A 14 -24.94 -7.55 -16.30
CA GLU A 14 -24.06 -8.54 -15.65
C GLU A 14 -24.87 -9.45 -14.71
N LEU A 15 -25.84 -8.89 -14.00
CA LEU A 15 -26.78 -9.64 -13.18
C LEU A 15 -27.67 -10.56 -14.01
N LEU A 16 -28.16 -10.09 -15.17
CA LEU A 16 -28.96 -10.92 -16.08
C LEU A 16 -28.15 -12.10 -16.63
N ASP A 17 -26.87 -11.90 -16.93
CA ASP A 17 -25.97 -12.98 -17.36
C ASP A 17 -25.72 -14.00 -16.24
N LEU A 18 -25.73 -13.58 -14.97
CA LEU A 18 -25.68 -14.47 -13.81
C LEU A 18 -26.99 -15.24 -13.58
N ILE A 19 -28.16 -14.66 -13.84
CA ILE A 19 -29.45 -15.38 -13.80
C ILE A 19 -29.49 -16.48 -14.88
N ASP A 20 -28.90 -16.23 -16.04
CA ASP A 20 -28.75 -17.25 -17.09
C ASP A 20 -27.72 -18.34 -16.74
N ASN A 21 -26.89 -18.10 -15.72
CA ASN A 21 -25.90 -19.03 -15.20
C ASN A 21 -26.02 -19.17 -13.67
N LEU A 22 -27.17 -19.71 -13.22
CA LEU A 22 -27.45 -19.91 -11.80
C LEU A 22 -26.36 -20.69 -11.05
N PRO A 23 -25.69 -21.72 -11.61
CA PRO A 23 -24.57 -22.37 -10.92
C PRO A 23 -23.44 -21.41 -10.54
N LYS A 24 -23.06 -20.51 -11.45
CA LYS A 24 -22.08 -19.45 -11.16
C LYS A 24 -22.62 -18.46 -10.12
N MET A 25 -23.88 -18.05 -10.22
CA MET A 25 -24.50 -17.12 -9.27
C MET A 25 -24.54 -17.69 -7.85
N ILE A 26 -25.01 -18.94 -7.69
CA ILE A 26 -25.07 -19.65 -6.40
C ILE A 26 -23.67 -19.85 -5.83
N TYR A 27 -22.71 -20.24 -6.68
CA TYR A 27 -21.31 -20.31 -6.26
C TYR A 27 -20.85 -18.98 -5.67
N LEU A 28 -21.03 -17.87 -6.40
CA LEU A 28 -20.65 -16.53 -5.96
C LEU A 28 -21.34 -16.10 -4.64
N MET A 29 -22.62 -16.42 -4.47
CA MET A 29 -23.37 -16.11 -3.26
C MET A 29 -22.90 -16.91 -2.03
N LYS A 30 -22.40 -18.14 -2.24
CA LYS A 30 -21.91 -19.02 -1.18
C LYS A 30 -20.43 -18.85 -0.83
N ILE A 31 -19.70 -18.01 -1.56
CA ILE A 31 -18.28 -17.74 -1.29
C ILE A 31 -18.11 -17.22 0.14
N GLY A 32 -17.22 -17.86 0.90
CA GLY A 32 -16.96 -17.56 2.31
C GLY A 32 -18.04 -18.09 3.29
N ARG A 33 -19.21 -18.51 2.80
CA ARG A 33 -20.35 -19.00 3.59
C ARG A 33 -21.08 -20.15 2.88
N PRO A 34 -20.48 -21.35 2.81
CA PRO A 34 -21.03 -22.47 2.03
C PRO A 34 -22.43 -22.95 2.48
N ASN A 35 -22.79 -22.70 3.74
CA ASN A 35 -24.04 -23.16 4.36
C ASN A 35 -25.13 -22.08 4.43
N SER A 36 -24.93 -20.93 3.78
CA SER A 36 -25.88 -19.82 3.84
C SER A 36 -27.21 -20.14 3.15
N CYS A 37 -28.31 -19.67 3.74
CA CYS A 37 -29.61 -19.64 3.09
C CYS A 37 -29.62 -18.53 2.02
N LEU A 38 -30.06 -18.82 0.79
CA LEU A 38 -30.01 -17.86 -0.31
C LEU A 38 -31.39 -17.25 -0.55
N VAL A 39 -31.51 -15.92 -0.45
CA VAL A 39 -32.77 -15.21 -0.64
C VAL A 39 -32.69 -14.34 -1.89
N PHE A 40 -33.64 -14.53 -2.80
CA PHE A 40 -33.78 -13.79 -4.06
C PHE A 40 -35.06 -12.96 -4.00
N ALA A 41 -34.91 -11.64 -3.88
CA ALA A 41 -36.02 -10.70 -3.94
C ALA A 41 -36.12 -10.12 -5.35
N ASP A 42 -37.23 -10.36 -6.04
CA ASP A 42 -37.50 -9.95 -7.41
C ASP A 42 -38.75 -9.03 -7.47
N GLY A 43 -38.89 -8.33 -8.58
CA GLY A 43 -39.92 -7.31 -8.77
C GLY A 43 -39.30 -5.94 -8.97
N THR A 44 -39.50 -5.40 -10.16
CA THR A 44 -38.90 -4.15 -10.60
C THR A 44 -39.83 -2.95 -10.37
N SER A 45 -39.29 -1.85 -9.89
CA SER A 45 -39.99 -0.55 -9.82
C SER A 45 -40.40 -0.06 -11.22
N GLY A 46 -41.63 0.45 -11.38
CA GLY A 46 -42.05 1.15 -12.61
C GLY A 46 -42.66 0.26 -13.72
N ALA A 47 -43.46 -0.75 -13.37
CA ALA A 47 -44.19 -1.63 -14.31
C ALA A 47 -43.32 -2.46 -15.28
N ARG A 48 -42.04 -2.68 -14.94
CA ARG A 48 -41.15 -3.58 -15.68
C ARG A 48 -41.40 -5.04 -15.27
N ARG A 49 -40.91 -5.98 -16.09
CA ARG A 49 -41.01 -7.42 -15.84
C ARG A 49 -39.96 -7.85 -14.79
N PRO A 50 -40.25 -8.89 -13.98
CA PRO A 50 -39.27 -9.45 -13.06
C PRO A 50 -37.98 -9.87 -13.77
N SER A 51 -36.85 -9.80 -13.08
CA SER A 51 -35.54 -10.10 -13.65
C SER A 51 -35.41 -11.56 -14.07
N PHE A 52 -36.01 -12.50 -13.33
CA PHE A 52 -36.08 -13.93 -13.73
C PHE A 52 -36.93 -14.17 -14.98
N ALA A 53 -37.78 -13.22 -15.36
CA ALA A 53 -38.57 -13.24 -16.59
C ALA A 53 -38.02 -12.28 -17.66
N PHE A 54 -36.85 -11.67 -17.48
CA PHE A 54 -36.37 -10.65 -18.42
C PHE A 54 -36.06 -11.25 -19.80
N ARG A 55 -35.37 -12.40 -19.83
CA ARG A 55 -35.03 -13.18 -21.04
C ARG A 55 -35.91 -14.42 -21.25
N TYR A 56 -36.95 -14.60 -20.44
CA TYR A 56 -37.84 -15.78 -20.45
C TYR A 56 -39.31 -15.35 -20.47
N PRO A 57 -40.25 -16.16 -20.96
CA PRO A 57 -41.68 -15.78 -20.96
C PRO A 57 -42.23 -15.55 -19.54
N THR A 58 -41.79 -16.33 -18.56
CA THR A 58 -42.22 -16.26 -17.15
C THR A 58 -41.07 -16.59 -16.19
N CYS A 59 -41.21 -16.26 -14.90
CA CYS A 59 -40.23 -16.64 -13.88
C CYS A 59 -40.21 -18.15 -13.60
N ARG A 60 -41.31 -18.87 -13.90
CA ARG A 60 -41.56 -20.25 -13.46
C ARG A 60 -40.37 -21.18 -13.66
N ARG A 61 -39.83 -21.25 -14.88
CA ARG A 61 -38.74 -22.18 -15.21
C ARG A 61 -37.44 -21.85 -14.47
N LYS A 62 -37.09 -20.57 -14.34
CA LYS A 62 -35.89 -20.15 -13.62
C LYS A 62 -36.02 -20.36 -12.11
N VAL A 63 -37.22 -20.19 -11.56
CA VAL A 63 -37.51 -20.51 -10.16
C VAL A 63 -37.37 -22.02 -9.90
N LYS A 64 -37.88 -22.87 -10.80
CA LYS A 64 -37.69 -24.33 -10.73
C LYS A 64 -36.21 -24.71 -10.81
N GLU A 65 -35.46 -24.09 -11.72
CA GLU A 65 -34.00 -24.28 -11.85
C GLU A 65 -33.26 -23.90 -10.55
N LEU A 66 -33.62 -22.76 -9.93
CA LEU A 66 -33.06 -22.30 -8.66
C LEU A 66 -33.30 -23.31 -7.54
N PHE A 67 -34.53 -23.75 -7.33
CA PHE A 67 -34.87 -24.71 -6.26
C PHE A 67 -34.26 -26.09 -6.50
N ALA A 68 -34.06 -26.48 -7.76
CA ALA A 68 -33.35 -27.70 -8.08
C ALA A 68 -31.85 -27.63 -7.72
N LEU A 69 -31.23 -26.46 -7.89
CA LEU A 69 -29.81 -26.22 -7.60
C LEU A 69 -29.53 -26.03 -6.11
N GLU A 70 -30.38 -25.27 -5.42
CA GLU A 70 -30.25 -24.95 -4.00
C GLU A 70 -31.56 -25.16 -3.25
N GLU A 71 -31.61 -26.22 -2.44
CA GLU A 71 -32.83 -26.61 -1.72
C GLU A 71 -33.25 -25.56 -0.69
N LYS A 72 -32.28 -24.85 -0.07
CA LYS A 72 -32.54 -23.79 0.91
C LYS A 72 -32.78 -22.42 0.27
N ALA A 73 -32.94 -22.33 -1.04
CA ALA A 73 -33.20 -21.06 -1.70
C ALA A 73 -34.65 -20.60 -1.45
N VAL A 74 -34.81 -19.29 -1.26
CA VAL A 74 -36.10 -18.59 -1.14
C VAL A 74 -36.18 -17.59 -2.28
N TYR A 75 -37.27 -17.65 -3.06
CA TYR A 75 -37.56 -16.67 -4.11
C TYR A 75 -38.85 -15.94 -3.75
N GLY A 76 -38.82 -14.61 -3.76
CA GLY A 76 -40.00 -13.76 -3.60
C GLY A 76 -40.08 -12.76 -4.73
N CYS A 77 -41.25 -12.58 -5.34
CA CYS A 77 -41.43 -11.63 -6.43
C CYS A 77 -42.67 -10.76 -6.19
N LEU A 78 -42.52 -9.43 -6.28
CA LEU A 78 -43.68 -8.53 -6.28
C LEU A 78 -44.63 -8.91 -7.43
N GLY A 79 -45.90 -9.17 -7.12
CA GLY A 79 -46.93 -9.56 -8.10
C GLY A 79 -47.11 -11.07 -8.31
N ILE A 80 -46.31 -11.94 -7.67
CA ILE A 80 -46.48 -13.40 -7.71
C ILE A 80 -46.70 -13.90 -6.29
N GLY A 81 -47.84 -14.56 -6.04
CA GLY A 81 -48.19 -15.09 -4.72
C GLY A 81 -47.28 -16.24 -4.28
N LYS A 82 -47.04 -16.34 -2.96
CA LYS A 82 -46.22 -17.41 -2.37
C LYS A 82 -46.71 -18.81 -2.76
N GLU A 83 -48.02 -19.03 -2.78
CA GLU A 83 -48.63 -20.32 -3.16
C GLU A 83 -48.27 -20.74 -4.59
N VAL A 84 -48.16 -19.78 -5.51
CA VAL A 84 -47.77 -20.06 -6.91
C VAL A 84 -46.30 -20.51 -6.98
N ILE A 85 -45.43 -19.85 -6.21
CA ILE A 85 -44.00 -20.17 -6.14
C ILE A 85 -43.77 -21.56 -5.54
N GLU A 86 -44.46 -21.89 -4.44
CA GLU A 86 -44.40 -23.23 -3.85
C GLU A 86 -45.00 -24.29 -4.77
N GLY A 87 -46.08 -23.97 -5.50
CA GLY A 87 -46.61 -24.87 -6.53
C GLY A 87 -45.59 -25.19 -7.64
N TRP A 88 -44.72 -24.24 -8.01
CA TRP A 88 -43.61 -24.51 -8.94
C TRP A 88 -42.52 -25.39 -8.32
N ARG A 89 -42.25 -25.25 -7.02
CA ARG A 89 -41.32 -26.13 -6.28
C ARG A 89 -41.82 -27.57 -6.29
N GLU A 90 -43.08 -27.79 -5.91
CA GLU A 90 -43.71 -29.13 -5.93
C GLU A 90 -43.69 -29.75 -7.33
N GLU A 91 -44.01 -28.95 -8.35
CA GLU A 91 -43.97 -29.41 -9.74
C GLU A 91 -42.55 -29.83 -10.17
N MET A 92 -41.53 -29.06 -9.78
CA MET A 92 -40.13 -29.42 -10.05
C MET A 92 -39.72 -30.71 -9.32
N GLU A 93 -40.13 -30.89 -8.07
CA GLU A 93 -39.80 -32.09 -7.30
C GLU A 93 -40.37 -33.36 -7.94
N ILE A 94 -41.62 -33.30 -8.42
CA ILE A 94 -42.26 -34.41 -9.15
C ILE A 94 -41.47 -34.72 -10.43
N GLU A 95 -41.19 -33.71 -11.26
CA GLU A 95 -40.43 -33.87 -12.50
C GLU A 95 -39.02 -34.45 -12.25
N ARG A 96 -38.31 -33.92 -11.24
CA ARG A 96 -36.97 -34.37 -10.82
C ARG A 96 -37.00 -35.83 -10.37
N ASN A 97 -37.99 -36.22 -9.56
CA ASN A 97 -38.09 -37.57 -9.01
C ASN A 97 -38.46 -38.59 -10.10
N LEU A 98 -39.43 -38.28 -10.97
CA LEU A 98 -39.79 -39.15 -12.09
C LEU A 98 -38.66 -39.28 -13.11
N SER A 99 -37.93 -38.19 -13.41
CA SER A 99 -36.74 -38.26 -14.26
C SER A 99 -35.62 -39.10 -13.64
N ARG A 100 -35.44 -39.06 -12.32
CA ARG A 100 -34.46 -39.90 -11.60
C ARG A 100 -34.85 -41.37 -11.65
N GLU A 101 -36.11 -41.69 -11.31
CA GLU A 101 -36.63 -43.06 -11.39
C GLU A 101 -36.48 -43.64 -12.80
N PHE A 102 -36.75 -42.83 -13.83
CA PHE A 102 -36.58 -43.25 -15.22
C PHE A 102 -35.10 -43.51 -15.55
N LEU A 103 -34.20 -42.61 -15.14
CA LEU A 103 -32.76 -42.75 -15.37
C LEU A 103 -32.21 -44.00 -14.69
N ASP A 104 -32.56 -44.22 -13.43
CA ASP A 104 -32.13 -45.39 -12.64
C ASP A 104 -32.63 -46.69 -13.26
N ALA A 105 -33.90 -46.74 -13.71
CA ALA A 105 -34.45 -47.90 -14.42
C ALA A 105 -33.70 -48.16 -15.74
N LEU A 106 -33.36 -47.09 -16.48
CA LEU A 106 -32.65 -47.18 -17.74
C LEU A 106 -31.20 -47.68 -17.56
N MET A 107 -30.49 -47.17 -16.55
CA MET A 107 -29.11 -47.59 -16.26
C MET A 107 -29.05 -49.08 -15.86
N ASN A 108 -30.06 -49.55 -15.14
CA ASN A 108 -30.26 -50.96 -14.78
C ASN A 108 -30.88 -51.82 -15.89
N GLU A 109 -31.18 -51.25 -17.06
CA GLU A 109 -31.80 -51.92 -18.21
C GLU A 109 -33.17 -52.58 -17.91
N ASP A 110 -33.89 -52.07 -16.90
CA ASP A 110 -35.22 -52.57 -16.51
C ASP A 110 -36.30 -51.94 -17.41
N LYS A 111 -36.56 -52.62 -18.53
CA LYS A 111 -37.54 -52.17 -19.53
C LYS A 111 -38.93 -51.93 -18.94
N LYS A 112 -39.40 -52.81 -18.05
CA LYS A 112 -40.75 -52.73 -17.49
C LYS A 112 -40.87 -51.49 -16.62
N ARG A 113 -39.89 -51.28 -15.72
CA ARG A 113 -39.86 -50.10 -14.86
C ARG A 113 -39.70 -48.80 -15.65
N CYS A 114 -38.92 -48.79 -16.74
CA CYS A 114 -38.87 -47.64 -17.65
C CYS A 114 -40.23 -47.33 -18.28
N GLN A 115 -41.00 -48.34 -18.69
CA GLN A 115 -42.35 -48.16 -19.26
C GLN A 115 -43.33 -47.64 -18.20
N ASP A 116 -43.28 -48.19 -16.99
CA ASP A 116 -44.13 -47.78 -15.88
C ASP A 116 -43.85 -46.31 -15.50
N THR A 117 -42.58 -45.93 -15.34
CA THR A 117 -42.21 -44.54 -15.03
C THR A 117 -42.54 -43.59 -16.19
N LEU A 118 -42.33 -43.99 -17.45
CA LEU A 118 -42.74 -43.16 -18.61
C LEU A 118 -44.27 -42.95 -18.63
N SER A 119 -45.04 -43.95 -18.22
CA SER A 119 -46.50 -43.83 -18.13
C SER A 119 -46.92 -42.81 -17.07
N LYS A 120 -46.26 -42.81 -15.91
CA LYS A 120 -46.44 -41.77 -14.88
C LYS A 120 -46.06 -40.37 -15.37
N ILE A 121 -44.98 -40.25 -16.15
CA ILE A 121 -44.56 -38.99 -16.77
C ILE A 121 -45.64 -38.48 -17.73
N ILE A 122 -46.19 -39.35 -18.57
CA ILE A 122 -47.27 -39.00 -19.50
C ILE A 122 -48.53 -38.58 -18.72
N GLU A 123 -48.89 -39.32 -17.68
CA GLU A 123 -50.02 -39.01 -16.81
C GLU A 123 -49.86 -37.62 -16.14
N ASP A 124 -48.68 -37.32 -15.59
CA ASP A 124 -48.36 -36.00 -15.03
C ASP A 124 -48.51 -34.88 -16.07
N VAL A 125 -47.99 -35.08 -17.29
CA VAL A 125 -48.11 -34.12 -18.39
C VAL A 125 -49.56 -33.86 -18.79
N VAL A 126 -50.39 -34.90 -18.88
CA VAL A 126 -51.79 -34.81 -19.30
C VAL A 126 -52.65 -34.21 -18.20
N LEU A 127 -52.59 -34.74 -16.97
CA LEU A 127 -53.40 -34.28 -15.84
C LEU A 127 -53.12 -32.83 -15.45
N LYS A 128 -51.84 -32.41 -15.50
CA LYS A 128 -51.43 -31.03 -15.20
C LYS A 128 -51.48 -30.10 -16.43
N ARG A 129 -51.94 -30.60 -17.59
CA ARG A 129 -52.06 -29.84 -18.85
C ARG A 129 -50.76 -29.12 -19.24
N LYS A 130 -49.60 -29.76 -19.02
CA LYS A 130 -48.28 -29.11 -19.22
C LYS A 130 -48.03 -28.69 -20.67
N PHE A 131 -48.64 -29.38 -21.64
CA PHE A 131 -48.60 -28.99 -23.04
C PHE A 131 -49.27 -27.62 -23.28
N ASP A 132 -50.48 -27.41 -22.74
CA ASP A 132 -51.18 -26.13 -22.87
C ASP A 132 -50.38 -24.98 -22.27
N VAL A 133 -49.75 -25.24 -21.11
CA VAL A 133 -48.88 -24.25 -20.46
C VAL A 133 -47.65 -23.94 -21.31
N SER A 134 -47.01 -24.95 -21.90
CA SER A 134 -45.86 -24.74 -22.79
C SER A 134 -46.21 -23.94 -24.04
N LEU A 135 -47.41 -24.17 -24.60
CA LEU A 135 -47.90 -23.46 -25.78
C LEU A 135 -48.22 -21.98 -25.48
N LEU A 136 -48.79 -21.71 -24.30
CA LEU A 136 -48.99 -20.34 -23.81
C LEU A 136 -47.66 -19.62 -23.57
N GLU A 137 -46.69 -20.28 -22.94
CA GLU A 137 -45.34 -19.72 -22.71
C GLU A 137 -44.61 -19.44 -24.03
N GLU A 138 -44.73 -20.30 -25.05
CA GLU A 138 -44.14 -20.05 -26.38
C GLU A 138 -44.81 -18.86 -27.07
N LYS A 139 -46.16 -18.76 -27.00
CA LYS A 139 -46.89 -17.61 -27.55
C LYS A 139 -46.45 -16.31 -26.88
N GLN A 140 -46.36 -16.30 -25.55
CA GLN A 140 -45.92 -15.15 -24.78
C GLN A 140 -44.48 -14.75 -25.12
N ALA A 141 -43.57 -15.72 -25.34
CA ALA A 141 -42.21 -15.43 -25.78
C ALA A 141 -42.16 -14.72 -27.14
N LYS A 142 -43.05 -15.09 -28.08
CA LYS A 142 -43.19 -14.43 -29.39
C LYS A 142 -43.73 -13.00 -29.24
N GLU A 143 -44.77 -12.82 -28.42
CA GLU A 143 -45.36 -11.49 -28.15
C GLU A 143 -44.34 -10.52 -27.53
N LEU A 144 -43.39 -11.05 -26.75
CA LEU A 144 -42.37 -10.27 -26.04
C LEU A 144 -41.04 -10.16 -26.81
N ASN A 145 -40.96 -10.65 -28.05
CA ASN A 145 -39.75 -10.66 -28.88
C ASN A 145 -38.52 -11.32 -28.22
N ILE A 146 -38.75 -12.36 -27.42
CA ILE A 146 -37.70 -13.15 -26.74
C ILE A 146 -37.75 -14.64 -27.11
N TRP A 147 -38.53 -14.98 -28.14
CA TRP A 147 -38.65 -16.36 -28.60
C TRP A 147 -37.32 -16.88 -29.16
N SER A 148 -36.98 -18.13 -28.79
CA SER A 148 -35.86 -18.86 -29.35
C SER A 148 -36.26 -20.30 -29.69
N LEU A 149 -35.37 -21.01 -30.38
CA LEU A 149 -35.56 -22.44 -30.69
C LEU A 149 -35.71 -23.29 -29.41
N ARG A 150 -35.22 -22.77 -28.26
CA ARG A 150 -35.40 -23.37 -26.93
C ARG A 150 -36.87 -23.58 -26.59
N GLU A 151 -37.71 -22.56 -26.79
CA GLU A 151 -39.14 -22.61 -26.49
C GLU A 151 -39.85 -23.64 -27.36
N ARG A 152 -39.43 -23.74 -28.63
CA ARG A 152 -39.97 -24.71 -29.58
C ARG A 152 -39.73 -26.15 -29.14
N TYR A 153 -38.51 -26.50 -28.74
CA TYR A 153 -38.19 -27.84 -28.25
C TYR A 153 -38.98 -28.23 -27.00
N ILE A 154 -39.33 -27.26 -26.15
CA ILE A 154 -40.13 -27.52 -24.96
C ILE A 154 -41.57 -27.85 -25.35
N THR A 155 -42.18 -27.03 -26.20
CA THR A 155 -43.52 -27.28 -26.74
C THR A 155 -43.57 -28.64 -27.45
N ASP A 156 -42.59 -28.96 -28.29
CA ASP A 156 -42.53 -30.22 -29.03
C ASP A 156 -42.35 -31.44 -28.11
N THR A 157 -41.59 -31.30 -27.03
CA THR A 157 -41.43 -32.37 -26.02
C THR A 157 -42.76 -32.63 -25.30
N PHE A 158 -43.42 -31.59 -24.80
CA PHE A 158 -44.69 -31.76 -24.08
C PHE A 158 -45.84 -32.19 -25.02
N PHE A 159 -45.82 -31.80 -26.30
CA PHE A 159 -46.73 -32.32 -27.32
C PHE A 159 -46.53 -33.82 -27.57
N SER A 160 -45.27 -34.26 -27.67
CA SER A 160 -44.94 -35.67 -27.88
C SER A 160 -45.39 -36.53 -26.69
N LEU A 161 -45.24 -36.00 -25.47
CA LEU A 161 -45.69 -36.67 -24.25
C LEU A 161 -47.22 -36.70 -24.14
N SER A 162 -47.92 -35.60 -24.43
CA SER A 162 -49.39 -35.52 -24.33
C SER A 162 -50.12 -36.39 -25.35
N THR A 163 -49.55 -36.57 -26.54
CA THR A 163 -50.11 -37.41 -27.63
C THR A 163 -49.70 -38.89 -27.53
N GLY A 164 -48.93 -39.26 -26.51
CA GLY A 164 -48.37 -40.60 -26.33
C GLY A 164 -47.05 -40.78 -27.09
N ILE A 165 -46.00 -41.08 -26.34
CA ILE A 165 -44.65 -41.39 -26.85
C ILE A 165 -44.28 -42.83 -26.50
N LYS A 166 -43.55 -43.51 -27.39
CA LYS A 166 -43.01 -44.86 -27.12
C LYS A 166 -41.69 -44.72 -26.37
N LEU A 167 -41.33 -45.74 -25.59
CA LEU A 167 -40.08 -45.76 -24.81
C LEU A 167 -38.84 -45.44 -25.67
N LYS A 168 -38.77 -46.00 -26.89
CA LYS A 168 -37.65 -45.79 -27.82
C LYS A 168 -37.49 -44.34 -28.32
N ASP A 169 -38.53 -43.53 -28.19
CA ASP A 169 -38.57 -42.14 -28.68
C ASP A 169 -38.36 -41.12 -27.53
N PHE A 170 -38.28 -41.57 -26.27
CA PHE A 170 -37.98 -40.73 -25.10
C PHE A 170 -36.47 -40.55 -24.94
N ASP A 171 -35.89 -39.85 -25.92
CA ASP A 171 -34.46 -39.57 -26.01
C ASP A 171 -33.91 -38.68 -24.88
N PHE A 172 -32.59 -38.51 -24.86
CA PHE A 172 -31.89 -37.73 -23.83
C PHE A 172 -32.35 -36.26 -23.79
N GLY A 173 -32.68 -35.66 -24.94
CA GLY A 173 -33.16 -34.28 -25.01
C GLY A 173 -34.55 -34.10 -24.38
N LYS A 174 -35.49 -35.01 -24.68
CA LYS A 174 -36.84 -35.00 -24.05
C LYS A 174 -36.76 -35.26 -22.55
N TRP A 175 -35.87 -36.16 -22.14
CA TRP A 175 -35.63 -36.42 -20.72
C TRP A 175 -35.04 -35.18 -20.01
N ILE A 176 -34.08 -34.47 -20.63
CA ILE A 176 -33.55 -33.20 -20.10
C ILE A 176 -34.68 -32.18 -19.91
N ILE A 177 -35.50 -31.98 -20.94
CA ILE A 177 -36.56 -30.96 -20.96
C ILE A 177 -37.66 -31.25 -19.94
N TYR A 178 -38.03 -32.53 -19.74
CA TYR A 178 -39.06 -32.89 -18.76
C TYR A 178 -38.59 -32.65 -17.31
N GLY A 179 -37.40 -33.15 -16.95
CA GLY A 179 -36.91 -33.06 -15.57
C GLY A 179 -35.44 -33.43 -15.35
N GLY A 180 -34.76 -33.98 -16.37
CA GLY A 180 -33.35 -34.35 -16.31
C GLY A 180 -32.43 -33.15 -16.04
N MET A 181 -32.79 -31.94 -16.49
CA MET A 181 -32.02 -30.74 -16.19
C MET A 181 -31.88 -30.47 -14.68
N TYR A 182 -32.86 -30.82 -13.85
CA TYR A 182 -32.82 -30.62 -12.39
C TYR A 182 -31.85 -31.58 -11.67
N LEU A 183 -31.43 -32.64 -12.36
CA LEU A 183 -30.42 -33.60 -11.88
C LEU A 183 -29.01 -33.20 -12.30
N LEU A 184 -28.85 -32.58 -13.48
CA LEU A 184 -27.54 -32.35 -14.10
C LEU A 184 -27.02 -30.92 -13.93
N ASN A 185 -27.89 -29.92 -14.08
CA ASN A 185 -27.50 -28.52 -14.12
C ASN A 185 -26.75 -28.15 -12.83
N GLY A 186 -25.55 -27.59 -12.96
CA GLY A 186 -24.68 -27.17 -11.86
C GLY A 186 -24.18 -28.28 -10.94
N LYS A 187 -24.40 -29.57 -11.26
CA LYS A 187 -24.13 -30.71 -10.36
C LYS A 187 -23.12 -31.73 -10.90
N MET A 188 -22.84 -31.70 -12.20
CA MET A 188 -21.92 -32.63 -12.86
C MET A 188 -20.92 -31.87 -13.74
N GLU A 189 -19.75 -32.47 -13.93
CA GLU A 189 -18.73 -31.98 -14.86
C GLU A 189 -19.18 -32.11 -16.31
N LYS A 190 -18.61 -31.28 -17.20
CA LYS A 190 -18.93 -31.34 -18.64
C LYS A 190 -18.69 -32.73 -19.24
N GLU A 191 -17.61 -33.40 -18.83
CA GLU A 191 -17.26 -34.74 -19.32
C GLU A 191 -18.22 -35.82 -18.81
N GLU A 192 -18.66 -35.73 -17.56
CA GLU A 192 -19.63 -36.65 -16.96
C GLU A 192 -20.98 -36.59 -17.69
N ILE A 193 -21.44 -35.37 -18.02
CA ILE A 193 -22.69 -35.17 -18.76
C ILE A 193 -22.61 -35.76 -20.18
N LEU A 194 -21.46 -35.60 -20.85
CA LEU A 194 -21.23 -36.19 -22.18
C LEU A 194 -21.18 -37.72 -22.13
N ASN A 195 -20.58 -38.29 -21.08
CA ASN A 195 -20.57 -39.74 -20.88
C ASN A 195 -21.98 -40.26 -20.59
N LEU A 196 -22.73 -39.59 -19.72
CA LEU A 196 -24.11 -39.94 -19.41
C LEU A 196 -25.01 -39.94 -20.65
N ARG A 197 -24.87 -38.94 -21.54
CA ARG A 197 -25.61 -38.91 -22.82
C ARG A 197 -25.33 -40.17 -23.66
N LYS A 198 -24.05 -40.53 -23.80
CA LYS A 198 -23.65 -41.72 -24.59
C LYS A 198 -24.23 -43.00 -23.99
N GLU A 199 -24.16 -43.12 -22.68
CA GLU A 199 -24.69 -44.28 -21.97
C GLU A 199 -26.22 -44.37 -22.06
N TYR A 200 -26.93 -43.25 -21.85
CA TYR A 200 -28.38 -43.16 -21.98
C TYR A 200 -28.83 -43.64 -23.36
N GLY A 201 -28.24 -43.10 -24.44
CA GLY A 201 -28.59 -43.50 -25.80
C GLY A 201 -28.24 -44.95 -26.15
N ARG A 202 -27.15 -45.49 -25.60
CA ARG A 202 -26.77 -46.90 -25.77
C ARG A 202 -27.76 -47.84 -25.07
N LYS A 203 -28.07 -47.56 -23.81
CA LYS A 203 -28.96 -48.36 -22.96
C LYS A 203 -30.39 -48.33 -23.47
N LEU A 204 -30.88 -47.16 -23.89
CA LEU A 204 -32.23 -47.01 -24.46
C LEU A 204 -32.39 -47.82 -25.75
N ARG A 205 -31.39 -47.77 -26.64
CA ARG A 205 -31.38 -48.60 -27.87
C ARG A 205 -31.42 -50.09 -27.58
N LYS A 206 -30.73 -50.54 -26.53
CA LYS A 206 -30.69 -51.94 -26.13
C LYS A 206 -32.06 -52.45 -25.66
N ILE A 207 -32.79 -51.68 -24.86
CA ILE A 207 -34.05 -52.14 -24.25
C ILE A 207 -35.31 -51.82 -25.08
N ALA A 208 -35.27 -50.75 -25.88
CA ALA A 208 -36.43 -50.23 -26.61
C ALA A 208 -36.29 -50.29 -28.14
N GLY A 209 -35.10 -50.55 -28.66
CA GLY A 209 -34.80 -50.61 -30.09
C GLY A 209 -34.37 -49.27 -30.69
N ILE A 210 -34.32 -49.20 -32.02
CA ILE A 210 -33.85 -48.02 -32.76
C ILE A 210 -34.83 -46.85 -32.57
N PRO A 211 -34.35 -45.61 -32.33
CA PRO A 211 -35.20 -44.43 -32.22
C PRO A 211 -36.12 -44.29 -33.44
N GLY A 212 -37.38 -43.95 -33.22
CA GLY A 212 -38.34 -43.65 -34.29
C GLY A 212 -38.43 -42.16 -34.60
N ASP A 213 -39.39 -41.81 -35.46
CA ASP A 213 -39.53 -40.47 -36.04
C ASP A 213 -39.85 -39.37 -35.02
N LYS A 214 -40.30 -39.74 -33.81
CA LYS A 214 -40.54 -38.79 -32.71
C LYS A 214 -39.27 -38.46 -31.90
N SER A 215 -38.15 -39.16 -32.10
CA SER A 215 -36.88 -38.88 -31.40
C SER A 215 -36.17 -37.66 -31.99
N TYR A 216 -35.49 -36.88 -31.16
CA TYR A 216 -34.59 -35.82 -31.61
C TYR A 216 -33.32 -36.41 -32.23
N LYS A 217 -32.78 -35.71 -33.22
CA LYS A 217 -31.47 -35.98 -33.83
C LYS A 217 -30.35 -35.53 -32.89
N ASP A 218 -29.15 -36.07 -33.09
CA ASP A 218 -28.00 -35.73 -32.24
C ASP A 218 -27.70 -34.22 -32.20
N SER A 219 -27.75 -33.52 -33.33
CA SER A 219 -27.56 -32.06 -33.40
C SER A 219 -28.59 -31.26 -32.59
N GLU A 220 -29.81 -31.79 -32.46
CA GLU A 220 -30.87 -31.15 -31.66
C GLU A 220 -30.64 -31.41 -30.18
N ILE A 221 -30.17 -32.61 -29.82
CA ILE A 221 -29.77 -32.94 -28.45
C ILE A 221 -28.56 -32.10 -28.02
N ASP A 222 -27.58 -31.88 -28.90
CA ASP A 222 -26.45 -30.98 -28.67
C ASP A 222 -26.93 -29.55 -28.37
N PHE A 223 -27.85 -29.02 -29.18
CA PHE A 223 -28.46 -27.71 -28.95
C PHE A 223 -29.20 -27.65 -27.59
N ILE A 224 -29.97 -28.68 -27.24
CA ILE A 224 -30.67 -28.76 -25.95
C ILE A 224 -29.65 -28.77 -24.80
N MET A 225 -28.56 -29.53 -24.90
CA MET A 225 -27.53 -29.53 -23.87
C MET A 225 -26.88 -28.15 -23.69
N GLU A 226 -26.52 -27.46 -24.77
CA GLU A 226 -25.88 -26.14 -24.72
C GLU A 226 -26.80 -25.05 -24.14
N ASN A 227 -28.12 -25.19 -24.28
CA ASN A 227 -29.09 -24.16 -23.90
C ASN A 227 -29.84 -24.43 -22.59
N PHE A 228 -29.87 -25.67 -22.10
CA PHE A 228 -30.59 -26.06 -20.88
C PHE A 228 -29.69 -26.48 -19.72
N ILE A 229 -28.41 -26.78 -20.00
CA ILE A 229 -27.49 -27.29 -18.99
C ILE A 229 -26.26 -26.39 -18.89
N ARG A 230 -25.89 -26.05 -17.66
CA ARG A 230 -24.61 -25.48 -17.29
C ARG A 230 -23.89 -26.52 -16.42
N PRO A 231 -22.64 -26.90 -16.73
CA PRO A 231 -21.88 -27.82 -15.89
C PRO A 231 -21.53 -27.19 -14.54
N LEU A 232 -20.99 -27.99 -13.61
CA LEU A 232 -20.45 -27.51 -12.34
C LEU A 232 -19.49 -26.33 -12.58
N TYR A 233 -19.70 -25.22 -11.87
CA TYR A 233 -18.88 -24.03 -12.05
C TYR A 233 -17.60 -24.11 -11.22
N HIS A 234 -16.46 -24.04 -11.90
CA HIS A 234 -15.16 -23.82 -11.29
C HIS A 234 -14.69 -22.40 -11.57
N PRO A 235 -14.20 -21.66 -10.56
CA PRO A 235 -13.59 -20.36 -10.81
C PRO A 235 -12.34 -20.54 -11.68
N PRO A 236 -12.10 -19.65 -12.67
CA PRO A 236 -10.84 -19.67 -13.40
C PRO A 236 -9.66 -19.43 -12.43
N LYS A 237 -8.65 -20.30 -12.46
CA LYS A 237 -7.42 -20.21 -11.62
C LYS A 237 -6.47 -19.07 -12.04
N GLU A 238 -6.95 -18.04 -12.73
CA GLU A 238 -6.11 -16.96 -13.24
C GLU A 238 -6.08 -15.80 -12.26
N PHE A 239 -5.00 -15.73 -11.48
CA PHE A 239 -4.65 -14.53 -10.73
C PHE A 239 -4.21 -13.45 -11.73
N LYS A 240 -5.13 -12.56 -12.13
CA LYS A 240 -4.76 -11.35 -12.87
C LYS A 240 -4.22 -10.33 -11.87
N TYR A 241 -2.94 -10.01 -12.00
CA TYR A 241 -2.36 -8.86 -11.29
C TYR A 241 -3.18 -7.62 -11.61
N ARG A 242 -3.76 -7.01 -10.58
CA ARG A 242 -4.47 -5.74 -10.67
C ARG A 242 -3.93 -4.86 -9.55
N GLU A 243 -3.69 -3.59 -9.84
CA GLU A 243 -3.54 -2.60 -8.78
C GLU A 243 -4.84 -1.83 -8.67
N LEU A 244 -5.28 -1.58 -7.45
CA LEU A 244 -6.37 -0.65 -7.20
C LEU A 244 -5.75 0.73 -6.95
N SER A 245 -5.87 1.62 -7.95
CA SER A 245 -5.62 3.05 -7.73
C SER A 245 -6.74 3.60 -6.88
N THR A 246 -6.50 3.70 -5.58
CA THR A 246 -7.31 4.49 -4.65
C THR A 246 -7.07 5.98 -4.94
N GLY A 247 -7.69 6.50 -6.00
CA GLY A 247 -8.03 7.91 -6.04
C GLY A 247 -8.94 8.17 -4.84
N LEU A 248 -8.47 8.96 -3.87
CA LEU A 248 -9.30 9.44 -2.78
C LEU A 248 -10.34 10.41 -3.35
N ALA A 249 -11.41 9.85 -3.90
CA ALA A 249 -12.62 10.56 -4.30
C ALA A 249 -13.81 9.58 -4.25
N GLY A 250 -14.68 9.76 -3.24
CA GLY A 250 -16.09 9.37 -3.35
C GLY A 250 -16.63 8.29 -2.40
N SER A 251 -17.37 8.78 -1.39
CA SER A 251 -18.64 8.23 -0.88
C SER A 251 -18.66 6.88 -0.14
N LEU A 252 -18.64 6.95 1.19
CA LEU A 252 -19.41 6.04 2.06
C LEU A 252 -20.27 6.86 3.03
N LYS A 253 -21.45 7.27 2.55
CA LYS A 253 -22.56 7.75 3.39
C LYS A 253 -23.63 6.65 3.43
N ALA A 254 -23.55 5.81 4.44
CA ALA A 254 -24.69 5.13 5.06
C ALA A 254 -24.17 4.42 6.31
N VAL A 255 -24.97 4.45 7.40
CA VAL A 255 -24.68 3.91 8.74
C VAL A 255 -23.75 4.87 9.54
N GLU A 256 -24.21 5.72 10.46
CA GLU A 256 -25.25 5.53 11.46
C GLU A 256 -25.90 6.86 11.86
N GLU A 257 -27.21 6.96 11.62
CA GLU A 257 -28.09 7.97 12.22
C GLU A 257 -28.34 7.62 13.68
N LYS A 258 -27.74 8.36 14.61
CA LYS A 258 -28.29 8.57 15.96
C LYS A 258 -27.67 9.76 16.70
N ALA A 259 -27.58 10.93 16.05
CA ALA A 259 -27.33 12.22 16.73
C ALA A 259 -27.67 13.43 15.85
N VAL A 260 -28.88 13.51 15.30
CA VAL A 260 -29.29 14.63 14.43
C VAL A 260 -30.54 15.31 14.97
N ARG A 261 -30.35 16.34 15.80
CA ARG A 261 -31.29 17.46 15.88
C ARG A 261 -30.71 18.82 16.30
N ILE A 262 -29.39 18.91 16.55
CA ILE A 262 -28.69 20.19 16.79
C ILE A 262 -27.70 20.55 15.64
N LYS A 263 -27.13 19.58 14.91
CA LYS A 263 -26.13 19.79 13.83
C LYS A 263 -26.65 20.45 12.53
N ARG A 264 -27.96 20.40 12.23
CA ARG A 264 -28.50 20.88 10.93
C ARG A 264 -28.46 22.41 10.73
N TRP A 265 -28.31 23.20 11.80
CA TRP A 265 -28.23 24.66 11.69
C TRP A 265 -26.80 25.15 11.46
N GLU A 266 -25.82 24.55 12.14
CA GLU A 266 -24.39 24.81 11.94
C GLU A 266 -23.92 24.37 10.55
N GLU A 267 -24.40 23.22 10.06
CA GLU A 267 -24.09 22.72 8.71
C GLU A 267 -24.62 23.66 7.60
N ARG A 268 -25.84 24.21 7.74
CA ARG A 268 -26.38 25.21 6.80
C ARG A 268 -25.65 26.54 6.88
N LYS A 269 -25.27 26.99 8.09
CA LYS A 269 -24.45 28.20 8.28
C LYS A 269 -23.06 28.03 7.66
N ARG A 270 -22.52 26.81 7.66
CA ARG A 270 -21.26 26.42 7.03
C ARG A 270 -21.36 26.43 5.50
N GLU A 271 -22.41 25.84 4.94
CA GLU A 271 -22.68 25.86 3.49
C GLU A 271 -22.90 27.28 2.97
N PHE A 272 -23.67 28.09 3.70
CA PHE A 272 -23.91 29.50 3.35
C PHE A 272 -22.63 30.35 3.39
N ARG A 273 -21.79 30.21 4.42
CA ARG A 273 -20.50 30.92 4.50
C ARG A 273 -19.52 30.49 3.40
N LYS A 274 -19.47 29.20 3.05
CA LYS A 274 -18.69 28.72 1.90
C LYS A 274 -19.17 29.34 0.58
N LEU A 275 -20.48 29.41 0.38
CA LEU A 275 -21.09 30.09 -0.77
C LEU A 275 -20.75 31.58 -0.83
N MET A 276 -20.83 32.30 0.30
CA MET A 276 -20.47 33.72 0.35
C MET A 276 -18.99 33.96 0.10
N PHE A 277 -18.12 33.16 0.72
CA PHE A 277 -16.68 33.19 0.47
C PHE A 277 -16.38 32.99 -1.02
N GLN A 278 -17.02 32.00 -1.64
CA GLN A 278 -16.85 31.71 -3.06
C GLN A 278 -17.32 32.87 -3.95
N LYS A 279 -18.48 33.47 -3.65
CA LYS A 279 -18.99 34.63 -4.41
C LYS A 279 -18.07 35.83 -4.34
N GLU A 280 -17.60 36.20 -3.14
CA GLU A 280 -16.67 37.32 -2.98
C GLU A 280 -15.33 37.06 -3.68
N LYS A 281 -14.83 35.82 -3.61
CA LYS A 281 -13.64 35.37 -4.33
C LYS A 281 -13.81 35.51 -5.85
N GLU A 282 -14.96 35.09 -6.39
CA GLU A 282 -15.31 35.27 -7.81
C GLU A 282 -15.42 36.73 -8.23
N GLU A 283 -16.01 37.57 -7.39
CA GLU A 283 -16.11 39.01 -7.65
C GLU A 283 -14.71 39.65 -7.72
N GLY A 284 -13.83 39.27 -6.79
CA GLY A 284 -12.43 39.70 -6.80
C GLY A 284 -11.69 39.26 -8.06
N TYR A 285 -11.87 38.01 -8.47
CA TYR A 285 -11.21 37.44 -9.65
C TYR A 285 -11.68 38.06 -10.98
N ARG A 286 -12.97 38.42 -11.08
CA ARG A 286 -13.54 39.10 -12.26
C ARG A 286 -13.19 40.57 -12.34
N LYS A 287 -12.70 41.18 -11.26
CA LYS A 287 -12.33 42.59 -11.26
C LYS A 287 -11.17 42.84 -12.21
N GLU A 288 -11.30 43.86 -13.05
CA GLU A 288 -10.23 44.30 -13.93
C GLU A 288 -9.01 44.77 -13.10
N VAL A 289 -7.87 44.12 -13.33
CA VAL A 289 -6.61 44.47 -12.70
C VAL A 289 -5.79 45.25 -13.71
N LYS A 290 -5.56 46.55 -13.44
CA LYS A 290 -4.73 47.41 -14.31
C LYS A 290 -3.26 47.02 -14.12
N VAL A 291 -2.74 46.21 -15.02
CA VAL A 291 -1.31 45.86 -15.05
C VAL A 291 -0.62 46.75 -16.09
N VAL A 292 0.41 47.49 -15.67
CA VAL A 292 1.13 48.47 -16.50
C VAL A 292 1.96 47.80 -17.61
N SER A 293 2.48 46.58 -17.35
CA SER A 293 3.23 45.75 -18.30
C SER A 293 2.97 44.26 -18.01
N PRO A 294 2.70 43.41 -19.01
CA PRO A 294 2.40 41.99 -18.81
C PRO A 294 3.65 41.12 -18.63
N ASP A 295 4.81 41.70 -18.32
CA ASP A 295 6.01 40.92 -18.02
C ASP A 295 5.89 40.21 -16.66
N LEU A 296 6.63 39.10 -16.52
CA LEU A 296 6.53 38.22 -15.35
C LEU A 296 6.92 38.93 -14.03
N ASP A 297 7.95 39.77 -14.04
CA ASP A 297 8.42 40.45 -12.81
C ASP A 297 7.37 41.46 -12.30
N THR A 298 6.77 42.23 -13.21
CA THR A 298 5.66 43.13 -12.88
C THR A 298 4.46 42.37 -12.32
N LEU A 299 4.06 41.27 -12.97
CA LEU A 299 2.93 40.45 -12.52
C LEU A 299 3.17 39.84 -11.14
N TYR A 300 4.38 39.33 -10.89
CA TYR A 300 4.76 38.79 -9.59
C TYR A 300 4.69 39.88 -8.50
N LYS A 301 5.33 41.04 -8.72
CA LYS A 301 5.33 42.16 -7.76
C LYS A 301 3.92 42.67 -7.44
N GLU A 302 3.08 42.86 -8.45
CA GLU A 302 1.68 43.28 -8.24
C GLU A 302 0.87 42.20 -7.50
N SER A 303 1.12 40.91 -7.77
CA SER A 303 0.50 39.81 -7.01
C SER A 303 0.82 39.89 -5.53
N LYS A 304 2.10 40.10 -5.17
CA LYS A 304 2.51 40.27 -3.77
C LYS A 304 1.89 41.52 -3.14
N LYS A 305 1.85 42.63 -3.87
CA LYS A 305 1.31 43.91 -3.39
C LYS A 305 -0.17 43.82 -3.03
N ILE A 306 -0.98 43.07 -3.80
CA ILE A 306 -2.40 42.85 -3.50
C ILE A 306 -2.60 42.14 -2.17
N LEU A 307 -1.70 41.21 -1.80
CA LEU A 307 -1.75 40.47 -0.55
C LEU A 307 -1.25 41.27 0.67
N GLY A 308 -0.64 42.44 0.46
CA GLY A 308 -0.06 43.25 1.54
C GLY A 308 1.18 42.60 2.16
N ASN A 309 1.46 42.96 3.42
CA ASN A 309 2.67 42.55 4.13
C ASN A 309 2.59 41.18 4.83
N GLY A 310 1.45 40.48 4.71
CA GLY A 310 1.24 39.16 5.34
C GLY A 310 0.94 39.19 6.84
N ARG A 311 0.60 40.34 7.45
CA ARG A 311 0.30 40.45 8.89
C ARG A 311 -1.19 40.60 9.22
N GLU A 312 -2.04 40.28 8.26
CA GLU A 312 -3.50 40.38 8.38
C GLU A 312 -4.17 39.24 7.61
N ARG A 313 -5.39 38.88 8.02
CA ARG A 313 -6.18 37.86 7.31
C ARG A 313 -6.56 38.36 5.92
N ILE A 314 -6.30 37.53 4.90
CA ILE A 314 -6.65 37.86 3.52
C ILE A 314 -8.16 37.69 3.32
N LYS A 315 -8.82 38.77 2.87
CA LYS A 315 -10.26 38.76 2.55
C LYS A 315 -10.52 37.99 1.26
N PRO A 316 -11.69 37.35 1.10
CA PRO A 316 -11.98 36.50 -0.07
C PRO A 316 -11.89 37.28 -1.39
N TYR A 317 -12.39 38.52 -1.41
CA TYR A 317 -12.28 39.42 -2.56
C TYR A 317 -10.82 39.74 -2.95
N THR A 318 -9.95 40.00 -1.96
CA THR A 318 -8.52 40.25 -2.20
C THR A 318 -7.84 38.99 -2.75
N PHE A 319 -8.20 37.82 -2.21
CA PHE A 319 -7.69 36.55 -2.68
C PHE A 319 -8.10 36.26 -4.13
N GLY A 320 -9.34 36.56 -4.51
CA GLY A 320 -9.80 36.48 -5.90
C GLY A 320 -8.94 37.29 -6.88
N LYS A 321 -8.60 38.54 -6.52
CA LYS A 321 -7.70 39.37 -7.33
C LYS A 321 -6.30 38.79 -7.46
N PHE A 322 -5.77 38.24 -6.36
CA PHE A 322 -4.48 37.56 -6.36
C PHE A 322 -4.46 36.32 -7.28
N LEU A 323 -5.51 35.50 -7.24
CA LEU A 323 -5.65 34.34 -8.13
C LEU A 323 -5.69 34.77 -9.61
N LYS A 324 -6.32 35.92 -9.93
CA LYS A 324 -6.35 36.45 -11.29
C LYS A 324 -4.95 36.81 -11.80
N LEU A 325 -4.14 37.48 -10.98
CA LEU A 325 -2.76 37.80 -11.36
C LEU A 325 -1.87 36.56 -11.44
N THR A 326 -2.06 35.60 -10.54
CA THR A 326 -1.35 34.31 -10.57
C THR A 326 -1.66 33.54 -11.86
N HIS A 327 -2.92 33.50 -12.27
CA HIS A 327 -3.31 32.89 -13.55
C HIS A 327 -2.62 33.58 -14.74
N LEU A 328 -2.63 34.93 -14.79
CA LEU A 328 -1.94 35.68 -15.86
C LEU A 328 -0.43 35.43 -15.87
N TYR A 329 0.20 35.33 -14.69
CA TYR A 329 1.62 34.98 -14.57
C TYR A 329 1.90 33.62 -15.20
N LEU A 330 1.09 32.61 -14.86
CA LEU A 330 1.26 31.24 -15.36
C LEU A 330 1.00 31.13 -16.87
N GLU A 331 0.03 31.86 -17.43
CA GLU A 331 -0.19 31.92 -18.88
C GLU A 331 1.03 32.53 -19.62
N ASN A 332 1.61 33.60 -19.07
CA ASN A 332 2.79 34.24 -19.66
C ASN A 332 4.05 33.37 -19.51
N LEU A 333 4.20 32.69 -18.38
CA LEU A 333 5.29 31.73 -18.18
C LEU A 333 5.16 30.54 -19.13
N ASN A 334 3.94 30.05 -19.34
CA ASN A 334 3.67 28.99 -20.32
C ASN A 334 4.11 29.37 -21.74
N ARG A 335 3.91 30.63 -22.18
CA ARG A 335 4.39 31.09 -23.49
C ARG A 335 5.92 30.95 -23.61
N LYS A 336 6.67 31.24 -22.54
CA LYS A 336 8.12 31.02 -22.49
C LYS A 336 8.50 29.54 -22.49
N ILE A 337 7.78 28.71 -21.74
CA ILE A 337 7.99 27.25 -21.71
C ILE A 337 7.86 26.68 -23.13
N VAL A 338 6.78 27.03 -23.84
CA VAL A 338 6.57 26.61 -25.24
C VAL A 338 7.65 27.16 -26.16
N HIS A 339 8.07 28.42 -25.99
CA HIS A 339 9.15 29.01 -26.77
C HIS A 339 10.47 28.25 -26.62
N TYR A 340 10.78 27.72 -25.44
CA TYR A 340 11.95 26.88 -25.19
C TYR A 340 11.75 25.40 -25.56
N GLY A 341 10.69 25.05 -26.30
CA GLY A 341 10.43 23.70 -26.79
C GLY A 341 9.72 22.78 -25.79
N GLY A 342 9.18 23.33 -24.69
CA GLY A 342 8.38 22.59 -23.73
C GLY A 342 6.95 22.30 -24.20
N LYS A 343 6.29 21.33 -23.55
CA LYS A 343 4.86 21.07 -23.75
C LYS A 343 4.04 22.24 -23.19
N SER A 344 2.97 22.60 -23.90
CA SER A 344 2.02 23.60 -23.40
C SER A 344 1.28 23.07 -22.18
N LEU A 345 1.23 23.88 -21.12
CA LEU A 345 0.55 23.61 -19.84
C LEU A 345 -0.80 24.32 -19.72
N LEU A 346 -1.33 24.92 -20.80
CA LEU A 346 -2.59 25.68 -20.77
C LEU A 346 -3.80 24.84 -20.34
N GLY A 347 -3.81 23.54 -20.67
CA GLY A 347 -4.89 22.64 -20.25
C GLY A 347 -4.91 22.48 -18.73
N GLU A 348 -3.74 22.21 -18.16
CA GLU A 348 -3.54 22.05 -16.73
C GLU A 348 -3.78 23.34 -15.95
N ILE A 349 -3.41 24.50 -16.51
CA ILE A 349 -3.76 25.81 -15.91
C ILE A 349 -5.29 25.95 -15.82
N LYS A 350 -6.05 25.58 -16.86
CA LYS A 350 -7.52 25.63 -16.82
C LYS A 350 -8.10 24.66 -15.80
N GLU A 351 -7.54 23.46 -15.67
CA GLU A 351 -7.94 22.49 -14.66
C GLU A 351 -7.67 22.98 -13.23
N LEU A 352 -6.56 23.70 -13.02
CA LEU A 352 -6.22 24.31 -11.74
C LEU A 352 -7.17 25.47 -11.39
N PHE A 353 -7.47 26.34 -12.36
CA PHE A 353 -8.36 27.51 -12.22
C PHE A 353 -9.78 27.22 -12.75
N GLY A 354 -10.41 26.15 -12.28
CA GLY A 354 -11.76 25.73 -12.64
C GLY A 354 -12.89 26.54 -11.96
N GLU A 355 -14.08 25.95 -11.81
CA GLU A 355 -15.27 26.64 -11.23
C GLU A 355 -15.03 27.23 -9.83
N LYS A 356 -14.20 26.57 -9.02
CA LYS A 356 -13.83 27.02 -7.66
C LYS A 356 -12.69 28.05 -7.63
N LEU A 357 -12.17 28.46 -8.80
CA LEU A 357 -11.03 29.36 -9.01
C LEU A 357 -9.66 28.83 -8.55
N PHE A 358 -9.60 27.82 -7.70
CA PHE A 358 -8.37 27.07 -7.38
C PHE A 358 -8.74 25.64 -6.96
N SER A 359 -8.00 24.64 -7.46
CA SER A 359 -8.20 23.23 -7.16
C SER A 359 -7.03 22.68 -6.35
N GLU A 360 -7.27 22.31 -5.09
CA GLU A 360 -6.28 21.64 -4.23
C GLU A 360 -5.83 20.30 -4.82
N GLU A 361 -6.75 19.56 -5.46
CA GLU A 361 -6.47 18.26 -6.08
C GLU A 361 -5.52 18.38 -7.28
N ASN A 362 -5.63 19.47 -8.05
CA ASN A 362 -4.81 19.71 -9.24
C ASN A 362 -3.52 20.46 -8.95
N TYR A 363 -3.31 20.95 -7.72
CA TYR A 363 -2.09 21.68 -7.33
C TYR A 363 -0.82 20.83 -7.54
N LEU A 364 -0.76 19.64 -6.95
CA LEU A 364 0.47 18.83 -6.95
C LEU A 364 0.86 18.35 -8.37
N PRO A 365 -0.07 17.79 -9.18
CA PRO A 365 0.23 17.44 -10.56
C PRO A 365 0.74 18.62 -11.40
N PHE A 366 0.20 19.82 -11.17
CA PHE A 366 0.63 21.03 -11.88
C PHE A 366 1.99 21.52 -11.42
N ALA A 367 2.25 21.58 -10.11
CA ALA A 367 3.52 22.01 -9.54
C ALA A 367 4.69 21.16 -10.05
N ILE A 368 4.52 19.84 -10.16
CA ILE A 368 5.51 18.91 -10.74
C ILE A 368 5.83 19.30 -12.19
N LYS A 369 4.80 19.47 -13.03
CA LYS A 369 4.99 19.83 -14.46
C LYS A 369 5.66 21.19 -14.61
N LEU A 370 5.28 22.17 -13.77
CA LEU A 370 5.86 23.50 -13.80
C LEU A 370 7.34 23.47 -13.38
N ALA A 371 7.68 22.78 -12.30
CA ALA A 371 9.07 22.65 -11.84
C ALA A 371 9.94 21.87 -12.83
N SER A 372 9.42 20.80 -13.44
CA SER A 372 10.10 20.03 -14.50
C SER A 372 10.41 20.89 -15.74
N SER A 373 9.68 21.98 -15.97
CA SER A 373 9.95 22.87 -17.10
C SER A 373 11.30 23.59 -16.99
N ALA A 374 11.91 23.62 -15.80
CA ALA A 374 13.27 24.15 -15.61
C ALA A 374 14.33 23.33 -16.37
N GLU A 375 14.04 22.10 -16.78
CA GLU A 375 14.96 21.25 -17.53
C GLU A 375 15.18 21.71 -18.97
N LEU A 376 14.28 22.53 -19.51
CA LEU A 376 14.32 23.01 -20.89
C LEU A 376 15.52 23.92 -21.17
N LYS A 377 15.96 24.69 -20.16
CA LYS A 377 17.05 25.65 -20.32
C LYS A 377 17.76 25.88 -18.98
N LYS A 378 19.08 25.68 -18.97
CA LYS A 378 19.95 26.03 -17.83
C LYS A 378 20.23 27.53 -17.81
N ASP A 379 19.28 28.31 -17.32
CA ASP A 379 19.36 29.77 -17.23
C ASP A 379 18.79 30.26 -15.89
N ARG A 380 19.59 31.03 -15.14
CA ARG A 380 19.21 31.49 -13.80
C ARG A 380 17.95 32.35 -13.81
N LYS A 381 17.79 33.21 -14.82
CA LYS A 381 16.59 34.05 -14.94
C LYS A 381 15.35 33.18 -15.16
N PHE A 382 15.43 32.17 -16.01
CA PHE A 382 14.33 31.24 -16.22
C PHE A 382 14.00 30.41 -14.97
N TYR A 383 15.01 30.01 -14.19
CA TYR A 383 14.82 29.35 -12.89
C TYR A 383 14.06 30.22 -11.90
N GLU A 384 14.43 31.50 -11.81
CA GLU A 384 13.75 32.48 -10.98
C GLU A 384 12.30 32.73 -11.41
N GLU A 385 12.04 32.76 -12.72
CA GLU A 385 10.68 32.89 -13.27
C GLU A 385 9.81 31.66 -12.92
N ILE A 386 10.38 30.46 -12.94
CA ILE A 386 9.68 29.24 -12.51
C ILE A 386 9.44 29.26 -10.99
N CYS A 387 10.45 29.62 -10.19
CA CYS A 387 10.32 29.72 -8.72
C CYS A 387 9.26 30.75 -8.31
N GLY A 388 9.19 31.89 -9.00
CA GLY A 388 8.13 32.87 -8.79
C GLY A 388 6.73 32.30 -9.05
N GLY A 389 6.58 31.48 -10.09
CA GLY A 389 5.32 30.78 -10.36
C GLY A 389 4.95 29.78 -9.27
N LEU A 390 5.94 29.01 -8.78
CA LEU A 390 5.75 28.01 -7.74
C LEU A 390 5.38 28.64 -6.38
N GLU A 391 6.00 29.76 -5.99
CA GLU A 391 5.58 30.48 -4.77
C GLU A 391 4.13 30.98 -4.86
N LEU A 392 3.72 31.54 -6.01
CA LEU A 392 2.35 32.02 -6.18
C LEU A 392 1.34 30.86 -6.05
N LEU A 393 1.69 29.66 -6.51
CA LEU A 393 0.91 28.45 -6.28
C LEU A 393 0.85 28.06 -4.80
N ASP A 394 1.97 28.09 -4.10
CA ASP A 394 2.05 27.73 -2.67
C ASP A 394 1.22 28.71 -1.82
N ILE A 395 1.25 30.01 -2.13
CA ILE A 395 0.40 31.01 -1.49
C ILE A 395 -1.08 30.75 -1.78
N SER A 396 -1.41 30.41 -3.03
CA SER A 396 -2.78 30.08 -3.41
C SER A 396 -3.30 28.89 -2.60
N LEU A 397 -2.48 27.85 -2.47
CA LEU A 397 -2.80 26.67 -1.67
C LEU A 397 -2.97 27.01 -0.18
N LEU A 398 -2.04 27.76 0.41
CA LEU A 398 -2.11 28.12 1.83
C LEU A 398 -3.37 28.94 2.15
N ILE A 399 -3.67 29.96 1.34
CA ILE A 399 -4.84 30.80 1.57
C ILE A 399 -6.12 29.98 1.40
N GLU A 400 -6.23 29.14 0.36
CA GLU A 400 -7.41 28.28 0.17
C GLU A 400 -7.61 27.34 1.38
N LYS A 401 -6.55 26.68 1.85
CA LYS A 401 -6.59 25.74 2.99
C LYS A 401 -6.93 26.39 4.32
N THR A 402 -6.46 27.62 4.55
CA THR A 402 -6.61 28.32 5.84
C THR A 402 -7.78 29.28 5.89
N SER A 403 -8.52 29.39 4.78
CA SER A 403 -9.72 30.21 4.67
C SER A 403 -10.95 29.49 5.21
N ASN A 404 -11.81 30.24 5.92
CA ASN A 404 -13.13 29.76 6.34
C ASN A 404 -13.10 28.53 7.28
N LEU A 405 -12.13 28.49 8.20
CA LEU A 405 -12.04 27.49 9.28
C LEU A 405 -12.66 28.03 10.58
N GLU A 406 -13.25 27.15 11.40
CA GLU A 406 -14.01 27.57 12.60
C GLU A 406 -13.24 27.41 13.91
N SER A 407 -12.23 26.54 13.94
CA SER A 407 -11.45 26.28 15.15
C SER A 407 -9.95 26.45 14.95
N GLU A 408 -9.27 26.78 16.05
CA GLU A 408 -7.82 26.91 16.10
C GLU A 408 -7.10 25.59 15.82
N GLU A 409 -7.69 24.46 16.23
CA GLU A 409 -7.15 23.12 15.98
C GLU A 409 -7.31 22.70 14.52
N GLU A 410 -8.43 23.06 13.87
CA GLU A 410 -8.63 22.86 12.43
C GLU A 410 -7.61 23.69 11.63
N LEU A 411 -7.36 24.94 12.04
CA LEU A 411 -6.32 25.76 11.42
C LEU A 411 -4.92 25.18 11.58
N ASN A 412 -4.54 24.76 12.79
CA ASN A 412 -3.24 24.12 13.02
C ASN A 412 -3.05 22.89 12.11
N THR A 413 -4.12 22.08 11.98
CA THR A 413 -4.13 20.88 11.13
C THR A 413 -3.94 21.20 9.66
N GLU A 414 -4.66 22.20 9.12
CA GLU A 414 -4.51 22.58 7.71
C GLU A 414 -3.15 23.23 7.41
N ILE A 415 -2.55 23.95 8.37
CA ILE A 415 -1.18 24.46 8.21
C ILE A 415 -0.16 23.30 8.22
N ALA A 416 -0.32 22.31 9.10
CA ALA A 416 0.53 21.11 9.10
C ALA A 416 0.45 20.37 7.75
N ARG A 417 -0.77 20.15 7.24
CA ARG A 417 -1.00 19.54 5.92
C ARG A 417 -0.42 20.35 4.77
N PHE A 418 -0.48 21.67 4.83
CA PHE A 418 0.17 22.54 3.85
C PHE A 418 1.69 22.30 3.81
N PHE A 419 2.34 22.23 4.97
CA PHE A 419 3.77 21.94 5.04
C PHE A 419 4.12 20.54 4.54
N ASP A 420 3.30 19.53 4.84
CA ASP A 420 3.54 18.15 4.36
C ASP A 420 3.48 18.03 2.83
N ILE A 421 2.69 18.89 2.17
CA ILE A 421 2.58 18.94 0.70
C ILE A 421 3.71 19.76 0.07
N THR A 422 4.19 20.81 0.74
CA THR A 422 5.10 21.80 0.15
C THR A 422 6.57 21.60 0.51
N LEU A 423 6.89 21.06 1.69
CA LEU A 423 8.25 20.90 2.19
C LEU A 423 8.68 19.43 2.26
N ASN A 424 9.90 19.17 1.78
CA ASN A 424 10.50 17.85 1.84
C ASN A 424 11.10 17.58 3.23
N SER A 425 10.27 17.09 4.16
CA SER A 425 10.69 16.75 5.53
C SER A 425 11.59 15.50 5.64
N HIS A 426 11.89 14.83 4.52
CA HIS A 426 12.81 13.67 4.50
C HIS A 426 14.29 14.07 4.44
N ILE A 427 14.59 15.34 4.18
CA ILE A 427 15.95 15.89 4.24
C ILE A 427 16.08 16.87 5.39
N PHE A 428 17.27 16.98 5.99
CA PHE A 428 17.50 17.83 7.16
C PHE A 428 17.16 19.29 6.87
N ASP A 429 17.57 19.82 5.72
CA ASP A 429 17.32 21.20 5.32
C ASP A 429 15.83 21.51 5.06
N CYS A 430 14.98 20.49 4.90
CA CYS A 430 13.54 20.65 4.66
C CYS A 430 13.18 21.57 3.49
N PHE A 431 13.99 21.61 2.41
CA PHE A 431 13.72 22.45 1.23
C PHE A 431 12.34 22.16 0.61
N PRO A 432 11.76 23.12 -0.15
CA PRO A 432 10.53 22.88 -0.89
C PRO A 432 10.66 21.67 -1.82
N TYR A 433 9.60 20.88 -1.98
CA TYR A 433 9.58 19.76 -2.93
C TYR A 433 9.90 20.19 -4.37
N HIS A 434 9.65 21.46 -4.70
CA HIS A 434 10.06 22.10 -5.95
C HIS A 434 11.54 21.90 -6.30
N PHE A 435 12.42 21.85 -5.30
CA PHE A 435 13.86 21.66 -5.49
C PHE A 435 14.30 20.19 -5.39
N SER A 436 13.35 19.28 -5.20
CA SER A 436 13.57 17.83 -5.19
C SER A 436 13.53 17.26 -6.61
N LYS A 437 14.28 16.18 -6.84
CA LYS A 437 14.24 15.37 -8.08
C LYS A 437 12.88 14.71 -8.38
N GLU A 438 11.96 14.73 -7.42
CA GLU A 438 10.57 14.33 -7.62
C GLU A 438 9.82 15.31 -8.52
N HIS A 439 10.19 16.59 -8.46
CA HIS A 439 9.54 17.67 -9.23
C HIS A 439 10.44 18.17 -10.37
N SER A 440 11.77 18.24 -10.19
CA SER A 440 12.70 18.74 -11.20
C SER A 440 14.13 18.21 -11.04
N SER A 441 14.68 17.59 -12.09
CA SER A 441 16.11 17.20 -12.09
C SER A 441 17.06 18.39 -12.29
N ALA A 442 16.56 19.52 -12.80
CA ALA A 442 17.33 20.74 -12.98
C ALA A 442 17.60 21.43 -11.63
N PHE A 443 16.56 21.63 -10.81
CA PHE A 443 16.72 22.25 -9.49
C PHE A 443 17.48 21.37 -8.51
N GLU A 444 17.38 20.04 -8.63
CA GLU A 444 18.12 19.13 -7.76
C GLU A 444 19.63 19.33 -7.86
N LYS A 445 20.13 19.65 -9.07
CA LYS A 445 21.56 19.85 -9.36
C LYS A 445 22.11 21.21 -8.92
N LEU A 446 21.27 22.10 -8.39
CA LEU A 446 21.73 23.37 -7.83
C LEU A 446 22.53 23.12 -6.56
N GLU A 447 23.53 23.97 -6.33
CA GLU A 447 24.31 23.92 -5.10
C GLU A 447 23.43 24.25 -3.88
N ARG A 448 23.77 23.70 -2.71
CA ARG A 448 23.01 23.91 -1.45
C ARG A 448 22.79 25.41 -1.18
N LYS A 449 23.81 26.25 -1.37
CA LYS A 449 23.73 27.71 -1.21
C LYS A 449 22.70 28.34 -2.14
N GLU A 450 22.71 27.97 -3.42
CA GLU A 450 21.77 28.51 -4.41
C GLU A 450 20.33 28.11 -4.08
N LYS A 451 20.11 26.91 -3.55
CA LYS A 451 18.78 26.47 -3.06
C LYS A 451 18.28 27.36 -1.91
N PHE A 452 19.13 27.71 -0.95
CA PHE A 452 18.76 28.65 0.12
C PHE A 452 18.44 30.05 -0.41
N GLU A 453 19.26 30.60 -1.30
CA GLU A 453 19.00 31.92 -1.90
C GLU A 453 17.63 31.99 -2.59
N LEU A 454 17.30 30.96 -3.38
CA LEU A 454 15.99 30.85 -4.02
C LEU A 454 14.88 30.64 -2.99
N ALA A 455 15.06 29.76 -2.00
CA ALA A 455 14.08 29.52 -0.96
C ALA A 455 13.73 30.80 -0.19
N VAL A 456 14.73 31.57 0.23
CA VAL A 456 14.55 32.86 0.94
C VAL A 456 13.81 33.86 0.07
N LYS A 457 14.24 34.03 -1.18
CA LYS A 457 13.64 34.99 -2.11
C LYS A 457 12.16 34.70 -2.34
N TYR A 458 11.80 33.43 -2.47
CA TYR A 458 10.45 32.99 -2.86
C TYR A 458 9.62 32.40 -1.70
N HIS A 459 9.99 32.60 -0.44
CA HIS A 459 9.15 32.23 0.73
C HIS A 459 9.01 33.35 1.75
N ARG A 460 9.56 34.55 1.48
CA ARG A 460 9.62 35.65 2.47
C ARG A 460 8.24 36.07 3.00
N TRP A 461 7.27 36.19 2.11
CA TRP A 461 5.89 36.55 2.47
C TRP A 461 5.14 35.39 3.11
N LEU A 462 5.34 34.16 2.60
CA LEU A 462 4.77 32.94 3.17
C LEU A 462 5.18 32.80 4.64
N TYR A 463 6.46 33.02 4.96
CA TYR A 463 6.96 33.05 6.33
C TYR A 463 6.17 34.02 7.21
N THR A 464 6.07 35.29 6.80
CA THR A 464 5.41 36.32 7.59
C THR A 464 3.93 35.98 7.81
N TYR A 465 3.25 35.51 6.77
CA TYR A 465 1.83 35.13 6.86
C TYR A 465 1.60 33.88 7.71
N LEU A 466 2.41 32.83 7.54
CA LEU A 466 2.35 31.63 8.37
C LEU A 466 2.62 31.95 9.84
N ARG A 467 3.66 32.74 10.15
CA ARG A 467 3.95 33.15 11.52
C ARG A 467 2.77 33.91 12.11
N TYR A 468 2.19 34.85 11.36
CA TYR A 468 0.99 35.58 11.79
C TYR A 468 -0.17 34.62 12.09
N LEU A 469 -0.51 33.71 11.18
CA LEU A 469 -1.59 32.73 11.39
C LEU A 469 -1.34 31.86 12.63
N ILE A 470 -0.13 31.32 12.76
CA ILE A 470 0.24 30.45 13.89
C ILE A 470 0.12 31.21 15.22
N THR A 471 0.66 32.41 15.31
CA THR A 471 0.76 33.17 16.57
C THR A 471 -0.53 33.88 16.99
N THR A 472 -1.52 34.00 16.10
CA THR A 472 -2.77 34.74 16.34
C THR A 472 -4.03 33.89 16.26
N SER A 473 -3.97 32.75 15.57
CA SER A 473 -5.17 32.00 15.18
C SER A 473 -5.09 30.50 15.46
N THR A 474 -4.01 30.01 16.06
CA THR A 474 -3.89 28.63 16.58
C THR A 474 -3.85 28.66 18.11
N PRO A 475 -3.81 27.52 18.81
CA PRO A 475 -3.73 27.52 20.28
C PRO A 475 -2.50 28.23 20.84
N LEU A 476 -1.48 28.55 20.03
CA LEU A 476 -0.35 29.40 20.45
C LEU A 476 -0.75 30.86 20.72
N LYS A 477 -1.92 31.31 20.28
CA LYS A 477 -2.35 32.71 20.47
C LYS A 477 -2.38 33.12 21.95
N ASP A 478 -2.74 32.16 22.82
CA ASP A 478 -2.93 32.36 24.26
C ASP A 478 -1.61 32.29 25.05
N PHE A 479 -0.49 31.97 24.40
CA PHE A 479 0.83 31.93 25.04
C PHE A 479 1.43 33.35 25.13
N PRO A 480 2.28 33.63 26.13
CA PRO A 480 2.98 34.92 26.22
C PRO A 480 3.87 35.19 25.00
N GLU A 481 4.05 36.47 24.62
CA GLU A 481 4.89 36.82 23.46
C GLU A 481 6.35 36.34 23.64
N LYS A 482 6.89 36.42 24.87
CA LYS A 482 8.21 35.87 25.20
C LYS A 482 8.33 34.38 24.86
N TYR A 483 7.27 33.60 25.09
CA TYR A 483 7.24 32.18 24.74
C TYR A 483 7.27 32.00 23.22
N LYS A 484 6.43 32.75 22.48
CA LYS A 484 6.38 32.68 21.01
C LYS A 484 7.72 33.04 20.39
N ASP A 485 8.40 34.04 20.93
CA ASP A 485 9.70 34.52 20.46
C ASP A 485 10.82 33.51 20.73
N LEU A 486 10.86 32.92 21.92
CA LEU A 486 11.83 31.86 22.22
C LEU A 486 11.56 30.57 21.44
N TYR A 487 10.28 30.21 21.26
CA TYR A 487 9.93 28.95 20.61
C TYR A 487 10.02 29.02 19.08
N LEU A 488 9.39 30.02 18.46
CA LEU A 488 9.30 30.13 17.01
C LEU A 488 10.38 31.04 16.41
N GLY A 489 10.90 31.99 17.19
CA GLY A 489 11.63 33.14 16.67
C GLY A 489 10.72 34.15 15.96
N ASP A 490 11.32 35.22 15.47
CA ASP A 490 10.71 36.24 14.64
C ASP A 490 11.76 36.91 13.74
N TRP A 491 11.89 36.40 12.52
CA TRP A 491 12.83 36.95 11.55
C TRP A 491 12.50 38.39 11.15
N ASP A 492 11.22 38.79 11.15
CA ASP A 492 10.83 40.16 10.82
C ASP A 492 11.33 41.17 11.86
N ARG A 493 11.43 40.74 13.12
CA ARG A 493 12.00 41.51 14.24
C ARG A 493 13.47 41.16 14.54
N LYS A 494 14.09 40.29 13.74
CA LYS A 494 15.46 39.77 13.95
C LYS A 494 15.67 39.07 15.30
N ILE A 495 14.67 38.34 15.76
CA ILE A 495 14.73 37.53 17.00
C ILE A 495 14.90 36.07 16.61
N ASN A 496 16.01 35.46 17.01
CA ASN A 496 16.24 34.03 16.76
C ASN A 496 15.57 33.18 17.84
N GLY A 497 14.78 32.19 17.44
CA GLY A 497 14.25 31.19 18.36
C GLY A 497 15.33 30.22 18.85
N ILE A 498 15.06 29.55 19.96
CA ILE A 498 15.98 28.56 20.57
C ILE A 498 16.30 27.46 19.56
N GLY A 499 17.60 27.20 19.37
CA GLY A 499 18.08 26.13 18.48
C GLY A 499 17.82 26.38 17.00
N ILE A 500 17.65 27.64 16.58
CA ILE A 500 17.76 28.03 15.16
C ILE A 500 19.19 28.54 14.93
N ARG A 501 19.93 27.87 14.04
CA ARG A 501 21.31 28.20 13.66
C ARG A 501 21.48 28.02 12.16
N GLY A 502 22.43 28.74 11.57
CA GLY A 502 22.84 28.61 10.18
C GLY A 502 24.17 29.33 9.95
N ASP A 503 24.88 28.96 8.88
CA ASP A 503 26.20 29.53 8.57
C ASP A 503 26.10 30.96 7.98
N ASN A 504 24.92 31.34 7.49
CA ASN A 504 24.63 32.63 6.85
C ASN A 504 23.17 33.07 7.12
N GLU A 505 22.81 34.29 6.73
CA GLU A 505 21.47 34.84 6.97
C GLU A 505 20.38 34.07 6.22
N GLU A 506 20.67 33.56 5.03
CA GLU A 506 19.74 32.77 4.21
C GLU A 506 19.33 31.46 4.91
N GLU A 507 20.29 30.74 5.48
CA GLU A 507 20.06 29.53 6.27
C GLU A 507 19.29 29.83 7.55
N ILE A 508 19.67 30.89 8.27
CA ILE A 508 18.97 31.28 9.50
C ILE A 508 17.50 31.61 9.21
N PHE A 509 17.22 32.39 8.15
CA PHE A 509 15.84 32.65 7.72
C PHE A 509 15.09 31.35 7.43
N TRP A 510 15.70 30.46 6.65
CA TRP A 510 15.04 29.23 6.24
C TRP A 510 14.69 28.35 7.44
N TYR A 511 15.59 28.22 8.42
CA TYR A 511 15.29 27.43 9.61
C TYR A 511 14.25 28.09 10.54
N HIS A 512 14.01 29.40 10.45
CA HIS A 512 12.80 30.00 11.05
C HIS A 512 11.53 29.50 10.36
N TYR A 513 11.55 29.38 9.03
CA TYR A 513 10.43 28.80 8.28
C TYR A 513 10.17 27.35 8.66
N VAL A 514 11.24 26.53 8.75
CA VAL A 514 11.16 25.14 9.20
C VAL A 514 10.65 25.04 10.65
N ARG A 515 11.03 25.96 11.55
CA ARG A 515 10.51 25.99 12.92
C ARG A 515 8.99 26.19 12.99
N LEU A 516 8.41 27.01 12.10
CA LEU A 516 6.95 27.16 12.01
C LEU A 516 6.28 25.81 11.70
N ARG A 517 6.86 25.06 10.76
CA ARG A 517 6.43 23.70 10.41
C ARG A 517 6.54 22.76 11.59
N ASP A 518 7.68 22.77 12.28
CA ASP A 518 7.93 21.87 13.41
C ASP A 518 6.92 22.06 14.55
N ALA A 519 6.58 23.32 14.88
CA ALA A 519 5.63 23.64 15.94
C ALA A 519 4.22 23.11 15.65
N VAL A 520 3.69 23.38 14.45
CA VAL A 520 2.31 22.95 14.09
C VAL A 520 2.21 21.45 13.92
N VAL A 521 3.27 20.80 13.42
CA VAL A 521 3.31 19.34 13.21
C VAL A 521 3.38 18.59 14.55
N LEU A 522 4.20 19.04 15.50
CA LEU A 522 4.23 18.43 16.85
C LEU A 522 2.87 18.54 17.56
N LYS A 523 2.18 19.67 17.39
CA LYS A 523 0.83 19.88 17.90
C LYS A 523 -0.19 18.98 17.19
N HIS A 524 -0.13 18.87 15.86
CA HIS A 524 -1.02 18.03 15.05
C HIS A 524 -0.93 16.54 15.43
N GLU A 525 0.29 16.07 15.72
CA GLU A 525 0.58 14.68 16.08
C GLU A 525 0.38 14.37 17.59
N GLY A 526 -0.09 15.36 18.35
CA GLY A 526 -0.52 15.18 19.74
C GLY A 526 0.56 15.32 20.81
N PHE A 527 1.80 15.66 20.46
CA PHE A 527 2.86 15.96 21.45
C PHE A 527 2.64 17.31 22.14
N GLY A 528 1.98 18.24 21.45
CA GLY A 528 1.71 19.58 21.95
C GLY A 528 2.94 20.49 21.93
N TYR A 529 2.91 21.55 22.72
CA TYR A 529 3.98 22.53 22.82
C TYR A 529 4.85 22.25 24.06
N PRO A 530 6.18 22.34 23.96
CA PRO A 530 7.08 22.07 25.08
C PRO A 530 7.05 23.19 26.13
N GLU A 531 7.30 22.86 27.37
CA GLU A 531 7.64 23.83 28.41
C GLU A 531 9.07 24.36 28.18
N ILE A 532 9.26 25.69 28.18
CA ILE A 532 10.57 26.30 27.94
C ILE A 532 11.24 26.64 29.27
N ILE A 533 12.47 26.15 29.45
CA ILE A 533 13.32 26.46 30.61
C ILE A 533 14.68 26.97 30.10
N GLU A 534 15.04 28.20 30.49
CA GLU A 534 16.28 28.83 30.04
C GLU A 534 17.42 28.62 31.04
N ASN A 535 18.66 28.52 30.54
CA ASN A 535 19.90 28.54 31.33
C ASN A 535 19.99 27.45 32.42
N ILE A 536 19.53 26.23 32.10
CA ILE A 536 19.66 25.06 32.96
C ILE A 536 21.14 24.79 33.24
N GLU A 537 21.50 24.67 34.52
CA GLU A 537 22.80 24.11 34.94
C GLU A 537 22.81 22.61 34.61
N PRO A 538 23.71 22.13 33.73
CA PRO A 538 23.67 20.75 33.29
C PRO A 538 23.74 19.71 34.44
N SER A 539 24.40 20.05 35.56
CA SER A 539 24.47 19.19 36.75
C SER A 539 23.10 18.81 37.32
N ASP A 540 22.08 19.65 37.14
CA ASP A 540 20.71 19.37 37.63
C ASP A 540 20.02 18.24 36.85
N LEU A 541 20.58 17.86 35.69
CA LEU A 541 20.17 16.71 34.87
C LEU A 541 21.10 15.49 35.06
N ASN A 542 21.94 15.50 36.10
CA ASN A 542 22.90 14.45 36.44
C ASN A 542 23.82 14.06 35.25
N ILE A 543 24.20 15.04 34.40
CA ILE A 543 24.96 14.77 33.17
C ILE A 543 26.36 14.18 33.43
N ASN A 544 26.90 14.40 34.63
CA ASN A 544 28.19 13.86 35.06
C ASN A 544 28.09 12.41 35.52
N GLU A 545 26.90 11.93 35.89
CA GLU A 545 26.68 10.55 36.34
C GLU A 545 26.11 9.67 35.22
N ARG A 546 25.46 10.29 34.23
CA ARG A 546 24.79 9.60 33.12
C ARG A 546 25.55 9.78 31.80
N ALA A 547 25.35 8.85 30.87
CA ALA A 547 25.74 9.06 29.48
C ALA A 547 24.71 9.97 28.80
N ASN A 548 25.14 10.80 27.86
CA ASN A 548 24.26 11.77 27.21
C ASN A 548 24.16 11.39 25.74
N VAL A 549 22.97 11.01 25.31
CA VAL A 549 22.71 10.57 23.93
C VAL A 549 21.92 11.65 23.21
N GLY A 550 22.39 12.06 22.04
CA GLY A 550 21.76 13.07 21.19
C GLY A 550 21.09 12.46 19.98
N ILE A 551 19.83 12.79 19.74
CA ILE A 551 19.16 12.58 18.46
C ILE A 551 19.28 13.87 17.66
N ILE A 552 20.07 13.83 16.58
CA ILE A 552 20.40 14.99 15.75
C ILE A 552 19.46 15.07 14.57
N TYR A 553 18.27 15.63 14.78
CA TYR A 553 17.14 15.66 13.84
C TYR A 553 16.40 17.00 13.93
N PRO A 554 15.67 17.42 12.87
CA PRO A 554 14.74 18.55 12.96
C PRO A 554 13.72 18.32 14.08
N TYR A 555 13.34 19.38 14.78
CA TYR A 555 12.54 19.27 16.01
C TYR A 555 11.14 18.71 15.76
N GLY A 556 10.59 18.92 14.57
CA GLY A 556 9.28 18.41 14.16
C GLY A 556 9.32 17.05 13.47
N ASN A 557 10.42 16.29 13.53
CA ASN A 557 10.39 14.90 13.07
C ASN A 557 9.62 14.05 14.07
N THR A 558 8.32 13.83 13.84
CA THR A 558 7.37 13.26 14.81
C THR A 558 7.59 11.80 15.16
N THR A 559 8.47 11.12 14.42
CA THR A 559 8.88 9.76 14.78
C THR A 559 9.86 9.76 15.95
N VAL A 560 10.68 10.81 16.09
CA VAL A 560 11.71 10.93 17.12
C VAL A 560 11.15 11.18 18.54
N PRO A 561 10.13 12.04 18.76
CA PRO A 561 9.54 12.25 20.07
C PRO A 561 9.07 10.98 20.79
N VAL A 562 8.71 9.92 20.06
CA VAL A 562 8.38 8.61 20.68
C VAL A 562 9.58 8.01 21.41
N ALA A 563 10.78 8.16 20.85
CA ALA A 563 12.00 7.78 21.55
C ALA A 563 12.28 8.71 22.73
N LEU A 564 12.05 10.02 22.58
CA LEU A 564 12.24 10.97 23.69
C LEU A 564 11.32 10.69 24.88
N GLN A 565 10.09 10.22 24.66
CA GLN A 565 9.18 9.82 25.73
C GLN A 565 9.74 8.67 26.60
N GLN A 566 10.75 7.92 26.11
CA GLN A 566 11.47 6.92 26.89
C GLN A 566 12.58 7.50 27.78
N GLY A 567 12.86 8.81 27.68
CA GLY A 567 13.85 9.53 28.49
C GLY A 567 13.78 9.23 29.99
N PRO A 568 12.60 9.25 30.64
CA PRO A 568 12.46 8.92 32.06
C PRO A 568 12.94 7.49 32.39
N LYS A 569 12.61 6.51 31.55
CA LYS A 569 13.01 5.11 31.74
C LYS A 569 14.51 4.91 31.45
N LEU A 570 15.05 5.62 30.45
CA LEU A 570 16.49 5.60 30.14
C LEU A 570 17.33 6.27 31.24
N ALA A 571 16.78 7.26 31.94
CA ALA A 571 17.45 7.90 33.07
C ALA A 571 17.75 6.92 34.22
N GLU A 572 16.86 5.95 34.47
CA GLU A 572 17.07 4.84 35.42
C GLU A 572 18.25 3.95 34.99
N GLU A 573 18.44 3.79 33.68
CA GLU A 573 19.59 3.12 33.06
C GLU A 573 20.84 4.03 32.99
N LYS A 574 20.85 5.17 33.68
CA LYS A 574 21.92 6.19 33.65
C LYS A 574 22.20 6.75 32.25
N ILE A 575 21.16 6.99 31.46
CA ILE A 575 21.23 7.58 30.12
C ILE A 575 20.28 8.78 30.04
N ASN A 576 20.81 9.93 29.66
CA ASN A 576 20.02 11.09 29.26
C ASN A 576 19.82 11.06 27.74
N LEU A 577 18.61 11.41 27.28
CA LEU A 577 18.26 11.45 25.87
C LEU A 577 17.76 12.84 25.48
N PHE A 578 18.39 13.45 24.49
CA PHE A 578 18.08 14.80 24.01
C PHE A 578 17.83 14.81 22.50
N LEU A 579 16.87 15.60 22.03
CA LEU A 579 16.72 15.96 20.63
C LEU A 579 17.27 17.37 20.39
N THR A 580 18.14 17.51 19.40
CA THR A 580 18.62 18.81 18.92
C THR A 580 18.76 18.77 17.40
N ALA A 581 18.63 19.91 16.74
CA ALA A 581 18.87 19.99 15.30
C ALA A 581 20.34 20.35 14.99
N PHE A 582 21.00 21.16 15.82
CA PHE A 582 22.29 21.77 15.47
C PHE A 582 23.34 21.55 16.57
N PRO A 583 23.97 20.38 16.64
CA PRO A 583 25.07 20.17 17.57
C PRO A 583 26.27 21.04 17.19
N ILE A 584 27.09 21.38 18.19
CA ILE A 584 28.27 22.24 18.06
C ILE A 584 29.54 21.40 18.19
N PRO A 585 30.32 21.25 17.11
CA PRO A 585 31.68 20.73 17.16
C PRO A 585 32.60 21.59 18.04
N LEU A 586 33.35 20.97 18.94
CA LEU A 586 34.43 21.61 19.68
C LEU A 586 35.70 20.76 19.61
N SER A 587 36.84 21.39 19.86
CA SER A 587 38.12 20.69 20.04
C SER A 587 38.67 21.02 21.43
N LYS A 588 39.00 19.99 22.22
CA LYS A 588 39.62 20.13 23.54
C LYS A 588 40.81 19.19 23.61
N ASN A 589 41.99 19.71 23.99
CA ASN A 589 43.25 18.95 24.03
C ASN A 589 43.54 18.17 22.73
N GLY A 590 43.21 18.75 21.56
CA GLY A 590 43.37 18.11 20.25
C GLY A 590 42.35 17.01 19.92
N LYS A 591 41.39 16.73 20.82
CA LYS A 591 40.29 15.79 20.59
C LYS A 591 39.02 16.53 20.18
N LYS A 592 38.39 16.05 19.11
CA LYS A 592 37.09 16.55 18.65
C LYS A 592 35.99 15.97 19.53
N ILE A 593 35.12 16.82 20.03
CA ILE A 593 33.94 16.44 20.80
C ILE A 593 32.71 17.14 20.23
N LEU A 594 31.55 16.51 20.40
CA LEU A 594 30.28 17.07 19.96
C LEU A 594 29.50 17.55 21.18
N THR A 595 28.97 18.78 21.11
CA THR A 595 28.24 19.39 22.22
C THR A 595 26.90 19.97 21.80
N ILE A 596 26.03 20.25 22.76
CA ILE A 596 24.75 20.92 22.55
C ILE A 596 24.60 22.08 23.54
N GLN A 597 23.92 23.15 23.14
CA GLN A 597 23.55 24.25 24.04
C GLN A 597 22.06 24.26 24.37
N GLU A 598 21.29 23.37 23.73
CA GLU A 598 19.86 23.27 23.87
C GLU A 598 19.38 21.88 23.46
N GLY A 599 18.20 21.49 23.95
CA GLY A 599 17.56 20.26 23.50
C GLY A 599 16.14 20.10 24.01
N MET A 600 15.36 19.32 23.26
CA MET A 600 14.05 18.82 23.68
C MET A 600 14.20 17.47 24.37
N PHE A 601 13.55 17.27 25.52
CA PHE A 601 13.67 16.03 26.30
C PHE A 601 12.48 15.82 27.26
N TYR A 602 12.33 14.58 27.72
CA TYR A 602 11.43 14.21 28.82
C TYR A 602 12.28 13.84 30.04
N PRO A 603 12.38 14.72 31.06
CA PRO A 603 13.14 14.45 32.26
C PRO A 603 12.50 13.35 33.11
N GLY A 604 13.33 12.62 33.87
CA GLY A 604 12.84 11.74 34.93
C GLY A 604 12.06 12.52 36.00
N LYS A 605 11.20 11.86 36.76
CA LYS A 605 10.31 12.52 37.75
C LYS A 605 11.07 13.43 38.73
N ASP A 606 12.20 12.96 39.26
CA ASP A 606 13.02 13.73 40.18
C ASP A 606 13.73 14.91 39.51
N ASP A 607 14.25 14.70 38.30
CA ASP A 607 14.92 15.77 37.54
C ASP A 607 13.90 16.86 37.16
N TYR A 608 12.68 16.48 36.76
CA TYR A 608 11.61 17.42 36.47
C TYR A 608 11.23 18.25 37.70
N ARG A 609 11.06 17.60 38.85
CA ARG A 609 10.76 18.28 40.12
C ARG A 609 11.86 19.28 40.48
N LYS A 610 13.14 18.89 40.39
CA LYS A 610 14.28 19.79 40.61
C LYS A 610 14.27 20.98 39.65
N LEU A 611 13.98 20.75 38.37
CA LEU A 611 13.89 21.83 37.39
C LEU A 611 12.77 22.82 37.73
N LYS A 612 11.58 22.32 38.13
CA LYS A 612 10.44 23.16 38.51
C LYS A 612 10.65 23.93 39.82
N GLU A 613 11.39 23.37 40.77
CA GLU A 613 11.75 24.05 42.03
C GLU A 613 12.79 25.16 41.81
N LYS A 614 13.73 24.98 40.86
CA LYS A 614 14.89 25.86 40.69
C LYS A 614 14.74 26.90 39.57
N TYR A 615 13.96 26.62 38.53
CA TYR A 615 13.86 27.48 37.34
C TYR A 615 12.43 27.94 37.09
N SER A 616 12.30 29.19 36.64
CA SER A 616 11.06 29.67 36.03
C SER A 616 10.88 29.01 34.66
N SER A 617 9.66 28.61 34.35
CA SER A 617 9.32 28.05 33.05
C SER A 617 8.27 28.88 32.33
N LEU A 618 8.25 28.78 31.00
CA LEU A 618 7.25 29.41 30.14
C LEU A 618 6.42 28.33 29.45
N GLY A 619 5.11 28.54 29.42
CA GLY A 619 4.15 27.55 28.92
C GLY A 619 3.87 26.43 29.93
N GLU A 620 2.96 25.53 29.57
CA GLU A 620 2.63 24.34 30.37
C GLU A 620 2.54 23.13 29.44
N SER A 621 3.24 22.06 29.78
CA SER A 621 3.20 20.78 29.04
C SER A 621 2.51 19.72 29.89
N LYS A 622 1.52 19.03 29.31
CA LYS A 622 0.77 17.96 30.00
C LYS A 622 1.61 16.71 30.28
N GLU A 623 2.71 16.51 29.55
CA GLU A 623 3.55 15.30 29.62
C GLU A 623 4.99 15.59 30.08
N ASN A 624 5.24 16.73 30.74
CA ASN A 624 6.58 17.16 31.15
C ASN A 624 7.56 17.26 29.97
N PHE A 625 7.08 17.58 28.78
CA PHE A 625 7.94 17.76 27.60
C PHE A 625 8.65 19.12 27.71
N VAL A 626 9.98 19.12 27.78
CA VAL A 626 10.79 20.33 28.02
C VAL A 626 11.63 20.66 26.80
N PHE A 627 11.72 21.95 26.48
CA PHE A 627 12.74 22.51 25.60
C PHE A 627 13.66 23.43 26.43
N GLY A 628 14.86 22.92 26.72
CA GLY A 628 15.80 23.60 27.61
C GLY A 628 16.97 24.24 26.87
N THR A 629 17.46 25.38 27.36
CA THR A 629 18.82 25.88 27.04
C THR A 629 19.75 25.64 28.22
N PHE A 630 21.03 25.41 27.94
CA PHE A 630 22.04 25.08 28.94
C PHE A 630 22.99 26.24 29.16
N LYS A 631 23.30 26.53 30.43
CA LYS A 631 24.26 27.59 30.79
C LYS A 631 25.68 27.30 30.30
N LYS A 632 26.02 26.02 30.14
CA LYS A 632 27.28 25.54 29.57
C LYS A 632 26.98 24.46 28.53
N PRO A 633 27.76 24.35 27.44
CA PRO A 633 27.59 23.28 26.47
C PRO A 633 27.68 21.89 27.13
N LEU A 634 26.75 21.02 26.77
CA LEU A 634 26.69 19.63 27.24
C LEU A 634 27.40 18.73 26.22
N VAL A 635 28.27 17.83 26.69
CA VAL A 635 28.98 16.87 25.83
C VAL A 635 28.09 15.67 25.51
N LEU A 636 27.96 15.35 24.22
CA LEU A 636 27.29 14.15 23.75
C LEU A 636 28.27 12.97 23.75
N HIS A 637 27.76 11.82 24.19
CA HIS A 637 28.51 10.58 24.35
C HIS A 637 28.08 9.49 23.36
N GLY A 638 26.93 9.64 22.72
CA GLY A 638 26.44 8.79 21.64
C GLY A 638 25.40 9.53 20.80
N ILE A 639 25.24 9.16 19.54
CA ILE A 639 24.35 9.88 18.62
C ILE A 639 23.49 8.98 17.72
N PHE A 640 22.25 9.41 17.54
CA PHE A 640 21.39 9.00 16.42
C PHE A 640 21.35 10.19 15.45
N PHE A 641 21.88 10.04 14.24
CA PHE A 641 22.24 11.18 13.39
C PHE A 641 21.45 11.19 12.07
N HIS A 642 20.93 12.36 11.66
CA HIS A 642 20.21 12.49 10.40
C HIS A 642 21.18 12.39 9.21
N PHE A 643 20.93 11.46 8.28
CA PHE A 643 21.83 11.11 7.17
C PHE A 643 22.08 12.26 6.18
N THR A 644 21.15 13.19 5.99
CA THR A 644 21.36 14.40 5.17
C THR A 644 21.82 15.66 5.93
N HIS A 645 22.16 15.54 7.22
CA HIS A 645 22.63 16.70 7.99
C HIS A 645 23.98 17.23 7.44
N PRO A 646 24.21 18.55 7.36
CA PRO A 646 25.45 19.12 6.78
C PRO A 646 26.77 18.62 7.41
N LEU A 647 26.77 18.34 8.72
CA LEU A 647 27.91 17.73 9.43
C LEU A 647 28.12 16.23 9.15
N ARG A 648 27.23 15.55 8.43
CA ARG A 648 27.31 14.10 8.17
C ARG A 648 28.66 13.64 7.61
N PRO A 649 29.30 14.34 6.65
CA PRO A 649 30.60 13.95 6.11
C PRO A 649 31.73 13.88 7.15
N TYR A 650 31.58 14.58 8.27
CA TYR A 650 32.65 14.75 9.26
C TYR A 650 32.40 13.99 10.56
N ILE A 651 31.18 13.48 10.77
CA ILE A 651 30.71 13.01 12.09
C ILE A 651 31.49 11.79 12.58
N ASP A 652 31.87 10.87 11.69
CA ASP A 652 32.62 9.67 12.04
C ASP A 652 34.02 10.02 12.58
N SER A 653 34.59 11.18 12.21
CA SER A 653 35.88 11.66 12.72
C SER A 653 35.87 12.08 14.20
N PHE A 654 34.68 12.23 14.80
CA PHE A 654 34.53 12.47 16.24
C PHE A 654 34.67 11.18 17.07
N GLN A 655 34.72 10.01 16.40
CA GLN A 655 34.84 8.70 17.04
C GLN A 655 33.79 8.47 18.14
N ILE A 656 32.64 9.13 18.00
CA ILE A 656 31.48 8.99 18.88
C ILE A 656 30.64 7.80 18.43
N PRO A 657 30.14 6.95 19.36
CA PRO A 657 29.21 5.89 19.01
C PRO A 657 28.01 6.42 18.24
N ILE A 658 27.91 6.01 16.98
CA ILE A 658 26.81 6.33 16.08
C ILE A 658 26.04 5.05 15.72
N ILE A 659 24.72 5.17 15.60
CA ILE A 659 23.84 4.05 15.26
C ILE A 659 23.95 3.64 13.79
N GLN A 660 24.38 4.54 12.90
CA GLN A 660 24.61 4.29 11.49
C GLN A 660 25.94 4.93 11.07
N PRO A 661 27.07 4.20 11.17
CA PRO A 661 28.33 4.60 10.58
C PRO A 661 28.19 4.81 9.06
N LEU A 662 29.00 5.68 8.47
CA LEU A 662 28.87 6.04 7.05
C LEU A 662 29.00 4.85 6.10
N ILE A 663 29.91 3.91 6.37
CA ILE A 663 30.09 2.74 5.52
C ILE A 663 28.81 1.89 5.49
N TRP A 664 28.16 1.71 6.63
CA TRP A 664 26.92 0.96 6.69
C TRP A 664 25.76 1.74 6.07
N GLU A 665 25.64 3.03 6.36
CA GLU A 665 24.66 3.90 5.70
C GLU A 665 24.78 3.79 4.17
N ALA A 666 26.00 3.93 3.64
CA ALA A 666 26.30 3.77 2.23
C ALA A 666 25.81 2.43 1.68
N ALA A 667 26.13 1.32 2.36
CA ALA A 667 25.69 -0.01 1.96
C ALA A 667 24.16 -0.16 1.91
N THR A 668 23.42 0.48 2.82
CA THR A 668 21.94 0.42 2.79
C THR A 668 21.33 1.10 1.56
N TYR A 669 22.02 2.08 0.97
CA TYR A 669 21.56 2.74 -0.26
C TYR A 669 21.88 1.92 -1.53
N LEU A 670 22.88 1.03 -1.50
CA LEU A 670 23.35 0.30 -2.69
C LEU A 670 22.55 -0.99 -2.95
N LYS A 671 21.30 -0.85 -3.39
CA LYS A 671 20.40 -1.97 -3.70
C LYS A 671 20.92 -2.90 -4.81
N CYS A 672 21.71 -2.39 -5.77
CA CYS A 672 22.35 -3.23 -6.78
C CYS A 672 23.37 -4.20 -6.18
N LYS A 673 23.96 -3.88 -5.02
CA LYS A 673 24.97 -4.67 -4.32
C LYS A 673 24.41 -5.67 -3.31
N LEU A 674 23.13 -5.55 -2.94
CA LEU A 674 22.53 -6.45 -1.95
C LEU A 674 22.69 -7.95 -2.24
N PRO A 675 22.49 -8.45 -3.47
CA PRO A 675 22.70 -9.88 -3.76
C PRO A 675 24.14 -10.33 -3.49
N GLU A 676 25.12 -9.46 -3.76
CA GLU A 676 26.54 -9.74 -3.53
C GLU A 676 26.86 -9.78 -2.03
N MET A 677 26.31 -8.83 -1.26
CA MET A 677 26.48 -8.77 0.19
C MET A 677 25.89 -9.98 0.94
N LEU A 678 24.90 -10.66 0.35
CA LEU A 678 24.23 -11.83 0.93
C LEU A 678 24.83 -13.16 0.47
N LYS A 679 25.72 -13.17 -0.51
CA LYS A 679 26.23 -14.39 -1.13
C LYS A 679 26.93 -15.30 -0.11
N GLY A 680 26.46 -16.53 0.00
CA GLY A 680 26.99 -17.53 0.94
C GLY A 680 26.41 -17.43 2.35
N SER A 681 25.41 -16.57 2.56
CA SER A 681 24.67 -16.48 3.83
C SER A 681 23.62 -17.58 3.98
N GLY A 682 23.21 -18.22 2.87
CA GLY A 682 22.03 -19.07 2.83
C GLY A 682 20.73 -18.27 2.94
N VAL A 683 20.76 -16.97 2.63
CA VAL A 683 19.63 -16.04 2.56
C VAL A 683 19.69 -15.36 1.19
N LYS A 684 18.61 -15.46 0.42
CA LYS A 684 18.57 -14.90 -0.93
C LYS A 684 17.95 -13.51 -0.96
N ALA A 685 18.37 -12.71 -1.95
CA ALA A 685 17.58 -11.61 -2.48
C ALA A 685 16.71 -12.08 -3.68
N PRO A 686 15.61 -11.39 -4.01
CA PRO A 686 14.89 -11.69 -5.25
C PRO A 686 15.80 -11.53 -6.47
N GLU A 687 15.64 -12.39 -7.49
CA GLU A 687 16.51 -12.36 -8.67
C GLU A 687 16.39 -11.01 -9.39
N GLN A 688 17.53 -10.39 -9.70
CA GLN A 688 17.58 -9.04 -10.26
C GLN A 688 18.65 -8.88 -11.35
N GLU A 689 18.43 -7.88 -12.21
CA GLU A 689 19.38 -7.33 -13.16
C GLU A 689 19.57 -5.85 -12.82
N ASN A 690 20.82 -5.40 -12.82
CA ASN A 690 21.15 -4.01 -12.54
C ASN A 690 21.37 -3.23 -13.85
N TRP A 691 21.02 -1.94 -13.82
CA TRP A 691 21.32 -0.96 -14.87
C TRP A 691 21.95 0.30 -14.25
N TYR A 692 23.16 0.65 -14.66
CA TYR A 692 23.92 1.72 -14.04
C TYR A 692 23.79 3.04 -14.81
N MET A 693 23.94 4.17 -14.11
CA MET A 693 23.95 5.50 -14.74
C MET A 693 25.00 5.60 -15.85
N GLU A 694 26.19 5.03 -15.60
CA GLU A 694 27.31 4.99 -16.55
C GLU A 694 26.93 4.25 -17.85
N ASP A 695 26.07 3.22 -17.78
CA ASP A 695 25.59 2.51 -18.96
C ASP A 695 24.72 3.42 -19.84
N THR A 696 23.85 4.23 -19.24
CA THR A 696 23.04 5.22 -19.97
C THR A 696 23.91 6.28 -20.61
N GLN A 697 24.91 6.82 -19.89
CA GLN A 697 25.83 7.82 -20.41
C GLN A 697 26.67 7.27 -21.58
N ARG A 698 27.16 6.03 -21.45
CA ARG A 698 27.98 5.35 -22.45
C ARG A 698 27.19 4.97 -23.69
N LEU A 699 25.98 4.42 -23.54
CA LEU A 699 25.20 3.86 -24.64
C LEU A 699 24.27 4.87 -25.32
N LYS A 700 23.94 5.99 -24.65
CA LYS A 700 23.07 7.07 -25.17
C LYS A 700 21.78 6.50 -25.78
N GLU A 701 21.49 6.77 -27.05
CA GLU A 701 20.30 6.28 -27.77
C GLU A 701 20.15 4.75 -27.76
N LYS A 702 21.25 3.99 -27.62
CA LYS A 702 21.21 2.51 -27.55
C LYS A 702 20.86 1.99 -26.15
N ALA A 703 20.76 2.84 -25.12
CA ALA A 703 20.46 2.44 -23.76
C ALA A 703 19.12 1.69 -23.68
N LYS A 704 18.04 2.27 -24.23
CA LYS A 704 16.68 1.68 -24.21
C LYS A 704 16.63 0.28 -24.81
N ILE A 705 17.34 0.04 -25.92
CA ILE A 705 17.40 -1.29 -26.56
C ILE A 705 18.03 -2.34 -25.63
N ASN A 706 19.10 -1.96 -24.91
CA ASN A 706 19.80 -2.87 -24.01
C ASN A 706 19.04 -3.10 -22.70
N ILE A 707 18.37 -2.07 -22.18
CA ILE A 707 17.42 -2.18 -21.06
C ILE A 707 16.34 -3.22 -21.39
N LYS A 708 15.70 -3.14 -22.56
CA LYS A 708 14.70 -4.13 -23.00
C LYS A 708 15.25 -5.56 -23.03
N LYS A 709 16.51 -5.76 -23.42
CA LYS A 709 17.14 -7.10 -23.41
C LYS A 709 17.26 -7.67 -21.99
N LYS A 710 17.65 -6.84 -21.01
CA LYS A 710 17.70 -7.24 -19.59
C LYS A 710 16.32 -7.57 -19.04
N ILE A 711 15.32 -6.73 -19.32
CA ILE A 711 13.91 -6.99 -18.94
C ILE A 711 13.44 -8.33 -19.53
N LYS A 712 13.67 -8.57 -20.83
CA LYS A 712 13.30 -9.84 -21.48
C LYS A 712 14.04 -11.05 -20.92
N LYS A 713 15.28 -10.91 -20.47
CA LYS A 713 16.05 -11.99 -19.83
C LYS A 713 15.38 -12.45 -18.54
N LEU A 714 15.00 -11.52 -17.66
CA LEU A 714 14.27 -11.83 -16.42
C LEU A 714 12.85 -12.34 -16.72
N ALA A 715 12.17 -11.74 -17.69
CA ALA A 715 10.81 -12.12 -18.10
C ALA A 715 10.68 -13.56 -18.62
N LYS A 716 11.79 -14.23 -18.96
CA LYS A 716 11.79 -15.67 -19.30
C LYS A 716 11.32 -16.50 -18.11
N LYS A 717 11.80 -16.17 -16.91
CA LYS A 717 11.54 -16.89 -15.66
C LYS A 717 10.37 -16.30 -14.88
N TYR A 718 10.24 -14.97 -14.86
CA TYR A 718 9.31 -14.27 -13.97
C TYR A 718 8.26 -13.47 -14.75
N PRO A 719 6.97 -13.74 -14.57
CA PRO A 719 5.91 -13.09 -15.34
C PRO A 719 5.64 -11.65 -14.91
N ILE A 720 6.09 -11.24 -13.72
CA ILE A 720 5.88 -9.90 -13.15
C ILE A 720 7.22 -9.37 -12.65
N LEU A 721 7.54 -8.12 -13.01
CA LEU A 721 8.79 -7.46 -12.66
C LEU A 721 8.52 -6.11 -11.98
N ILE A 722 9.42 -5.73 -11.08
CA ILE A 722 9.50 -4.40 -10.48
C ILE A 722 10.76 -3.69 -10.96
N VAL A 723 10.65 -2.40 -11.28
CA VAL A 723 11.80 -1.51 -11.45
C VAL A 723 11.81 -0.50 -10.32
N LYS A 724 12.97 -0.33 -9.68
CA LYS A 724 13.13 0.60 -8.55
C LYS A 724 14.49 1.33 -8.61
N PRO A 725 14.52 2.62 -8.23
CA PRO A 725 15.76 3.35 -8.01
C PRO A 725 16.61 2.75 -6.88
N GLU A 726 17.92 2.91 -6.99
CA GLU A 726 18.89 2.50 -5.97
C GLU A 726 18.80 3.39 -4.73
N LYS A 727 19.00 4.70 -4.86
CA LYS A 727 19.05 5.66 -3.75
C LYS A 727 17.69 5.87 -3.06
N GLU A 728 16.59 5.88 -3.81
CA GLU A 728 15.29 6.25 -3.24
C GLU A 728 14.64 5.13 -2.45
N SER A 729 14.37 5.38 -1.18
CA SER A 729 13.49 4.56 -0.36
C SER A 729 12.02 4.90 -0.60
N GLY A 730 11.14 3.98 -0.25
CA GLY A 730 9.72 4.24 -0.14
C GLY A 730 8.92 4.22 -1.45
N GLY A 731 9.35 3.46 -2.45
CA GLY A 731 8.55 3.24 -3.65
C GLY A 731 8.48 4.42 -4.64
N ARG A 732 9.16 5.53 -4.35
CA ARG A 732 9.25 6.68 -5.25
C ARG A 732 9.88 6.27 -6.58
N LYS A 733 9.24 6.64 -7.69
CA LYS A 733 9.61 6.24 -9.08
C LYS A 733 9.65 4.72 -9.32
N ALA A 734 9.22 3.88 -8.39
CA ALA A 734 9.13 2.45 -8.64
C ALA A 734 7.91 2.12 -9.50
N LEU A 735 7.99 1.04 -10.28
CA LEU A 735 6.90 0.58 -11.13
C LEU A 735 6.87 -0.95 -11.18
N ILE A 736 5.69 -1.54 -10.96
CA ILE A 736 5.44 -2.98 -11.12
C ILE A 736 4.56 -3.19 -12.34
N LEU A 737 4.98 -4.07 -13.25
CA LEU A 737 4.14 -4.47 -14.38
C LEU A 737 4.23 -5.97 -14.66
N PRO A 738 3.11 -6.61 -15.05
CA PRO A 738 3.17 -7.94 -15.65
C PRO A 738 3.82 -7.83 -17.04
N VAL A 739 4.85 -8.64 -17.30
CA VAL A 739 5.59 -8.66 -18.56
C VAL A 739 5.28 -9.90 -19.40
N LYS A 740 4.61 -10.90 -18.81
CA LYS A 740 4.21 -12.14 -19.48
C LYS A 740 2.82 -12.59 -19.00
N GLU A 741 1.95 -12.96 -19.93
CA GLU A 741 0.64 -13.56 -19.67
C GLU A 741 0.46 -14.79 -20.57
N LYS A 742 0.05 -15.93 -20.01
CA LYS A 742 -0.13 -17.21 -20.74
C LYS A 742 1.06 -17.59 -21.63
N GLY A 743 2.27 -17.37 -21.12
CA GLY A 743 3.50 -17.70 -21.84
C GLY A 743 3.96 -16.65 -22.87
N LYS A 744 3.15 -15.62 -23.18
CA LYS A 744 3.47 -14.58 -24.18
C LYS A 744 3.90 -13.27 -23.54
N TYR A 745 4.82 -12.54 -24.19
CA TYR A 745 5.27 -11.23 -23.71
C TYR A 745 4.23 -10.14 -23.93
N ILE A 746 4.10 -9.23 -22.96
CA ILE A 746 3.31 -8.01 -23.06
C ILE A 746 4.28 -6.87 -23.44
N ASN A 747 4.42 -6.60 -24.74
CA ASN A 747 5.45 -5.67 -25.24
C ASN A 747 5.23 -4.22 -24.77
N GLU A 748 3.99 -3.78 -24.61
CA GLU A 748 3.64 -2.44 -24.11
C GLU A 748 4.20 -2.22 -22.70
N ASN A 749 4.00 -3.18 -21.80
CA ASN A 749 4.52 -3.11 -20.43
C ASN A 749 6.06 -3.17 -20.40
N ILE A 750 6.68 -3.97 -21.28
CA ILE A 750 8.14 -4.01 -21.42
C ILE A 750 8.68 -2.65 -21.90
N GLU A 751 7.98 -1.98 -22.82
CA GLU A 751 8.33 -0.62 -23.27
C GLU A 751 8.26 0.38 -22.12
N GLN A 752 7.16 0.35 -21.37
CA GLN A 752 6.94 1.25 -20.25
C GLN A 752 7.99 1.06 -19.14
N LEU A 753 8.29 -0.19 -18.77
CA LEU A 753 9.39 -0.47 -17.82
C LEU A 753 10.74 0.02 -18.37
N SER A 754 10.98 -0.13 -19.67
CA SER A 754 12.22 0.34 -20.29
C SER A 754 12.36 1.86 -20.25
N GLU A 755 11.27 2.60 -20.45
CA GLU A 755 11.25 4.06 -20.33
C GLU A 755 11.52 4.48 -18.89
N GLN A 756 10.84 3.83 -17.93
CA GLN A 756 11.02 4.12 -16.52
C GLN A 756 12.47 3.90 -16.05
N VAL A 757 13.09 2.79 -16.46
CA VAL A 757 14.52 2.52 -16.17
C VAL A 757 15.39 3.61 -16.79
N TYR A 758 15.14 4.01 -18.03
CA TYR A 758 15.90 5.07 -18.69
C TYR A 758 15.78 6.41 -17.95
N GLU A 759 14.57 6.80 -17.55
CA GLU A 759 14.34 8.05 -16.82
C GLU A 759 14.99 8.07 -15.44
N ILE A 760 14.90 6.97 -14.67
CA ILE A 760 15.61 6.87 -13.38
C ILE A 760 17.13 6.95 -13.60
N SER A 761 17.64 6.26 -14.62
CA SER A 761 19.08 6.15 -14.93
C SER A 761 19.78 7.47 -15.27
N LYS A 762 19.02 8.56 -15.47
CA LYS A 762 19.59 9.91 -15.65
C LYS A 762 20.17 10.49 -14.37
N THR A 763 19.72 10.00 -13.21
CA THR A 763 20.08 10.56 -11.88
C THR A 763 20.39 9.51 -10.83
N ASP A 764 20.14 8.22 -11.09
CA ASP A 764 20.30 7.14 -10.10
C ASP A 764 20.55 5.79 -10.79
N ASN A 765 21.10 4.80 -10.09
CA ASN A 765 21.16 3.41 -10.58
C ASN A 765 19.77 2.75 -10.50
N VAL A 766 19.55 1.68 -11.27
CA VAL A 766 18.24 1.01 -11.37
C VAL A 766 18.35 -0.48 -11.15
N VAL A 767 17.48 -0.99 -10.27
CA VAL A 767 17.28 -2.42 -10.04
C VAL A 767 16.03 -2.88 -10.80
N ILE A 768 16.19 -3.86 -11.68
CA ILE A 768 15.10 -4.58 -12.37
C ILE A 768 14.99 -5.95 -11.70
N GLN A 769 13.89 -6.24 -11.01
CA GLN A 769 13.82 -7.36 -10.07
C GLN A 769 12.53 -8.17 -10.18
N GLN A 770 12.60 -9.45 -9.80
CA GLN A 770 11.44 -10.32 -9.62
C GLN A 770 10.48 -9.76 -8.57
N VAL A 771 9.17 -9.80 -8.84
CA VAL A 771 8.15 -9.60 -7.80
C VAL A 771 7.91 -10.92 -7.07
N ILE A 772 8.05 -10.92 -5.74
CA ILE A 772 7.69 -12.05 -4.89
C ILE A 772 6.20 -11.99 -4.58
N GLU A 773 5.49 -13.08 -4.85
CA GLU A 773 4.06 -13.19 -4.56
C GLU A 773 3.81 -13.20 -3.05
N SER A 774 2.98 -12.25 -2.59
CA SER A 774 2.55 -12.20 -1.20
C SER A 774 1.31 -13.07 -1.01
N ARG A 775 1.47 -14.28 -0.46
CA ARG A 775 0.32 -15.16 -0.15
C ARG A 775 -0.35 -14.80 1.17
N VAL A 776 -0.79 -13.54 1.28
CA VAL A 776 -1.39 -12.95 2.51
C VAL A 776 -2.52 -13.82 3.06
N ARG A 777 -3.43 -14.28 2.20
CA ARG A 777 -4.59 -15.10 2.62
C ARG A 777 -4.19 -16.48 3.16
N GLN A 778 -3.08 -17.04 2.68
CA GLN A 778 -2.55 -18.32 3.16
C GLN A 778 -1.78 -18.09 4.48
N LEU A 779 -0.95 -17.05 4.54
CA LEU A 779 -0.01 -16.80 5.62
C LEU A 779 -0.68 -16.41 6.94
N TYR A 780 -1.66 -15.50 6.91
CA TYR A 780 -2.24 -14.93 8.12
C TYR A 780 -3.45 -15.73 8.61
N SER A 781 -3.70 -15.65 9.92
CA SER A 781 -4.87 -16.26 10.54
C SER A 781 -6.16 -15.56 10.08
N LYS A 782 -7.27 -16.32 10.06
CA LYS A 782 -8.57 -15.77 9.64
C LYS A 782 -9.02 -14.60 10.50
N GLU A 783 -8.83 -14.69 11.81
CA GLU A 783 -9.16 -13.61 12.77
C GLU A 783 -8.41 -12.32 12.44
N PHE A 784 -7.12 -12.43 12.12
CA PHE A 784 -6.33 -11.27 11.74
C PHE A 784 -6.77 -10.67 10.40
N LEU A 785 -7.08 -11.51 9.40
CA LEU A 785 -7.58 -11.03 8.11
C LEU A 785 -8.90 -10.25 8.27
N GLU A 786 -9.79 -10.67 9.14
CA GLU A 786 -11.04 -9.94 9.44
C GLU A 786 -10.75 -8.56 10.08
N LYS A 787 -9.85 -8.50 11.06
CA LYS A 787 -9.40 -7.22 11.67
C LYS A 787 -8.69 -6.31 10.65
N LEU A 788 -7.97 -6.90 9.71
CA LEU A 788 -7.29 -6.18 8.63
C LEU A 788 -8.30 -5.45 7.73
N VAL A 789 -9.39 -6.13 7.34
CA VAL A 789 -10.46 -5.52 6.55
C VAL A 789 -11.05 -4.31 7.26
N GLU A 790 -11.30 -4.43 8.56
CA GLU A 790 -11.82 -3.32 9.37
C GLU A 790 -10.85 -2.12 9.38
N ARG A 791 -9.55 -2.35 9.58
CA ARG A 791 -8.56 -1.26 9.58
C ARG A 791 -8.42 -0.59 8.21
N PHE A 792 -8.47 -1.33 7.12
CA PHE A 792 -8.48 -0.74 5.78
C PHE A 792 -9.76 0.05 5.51
N ALA A 793 -10.92 -0.44 5.97
CA ALA A 793 -12.19 0.28 5.84
C ALA A 793 -12.16 1.63 6.59
N ARG A 794 -11.50 1.71 7.76
CA ARG A 794 -11.33 2.97 8.51
C ARG A 794 -10.55 4.03 7.75
N ILE A 795 -9.65 3.65 6.84
CA ILE A 795 -8.93 4.57 5.95
C ILE A 795 -9.59 4.71 4.56
N GLY A 796 -10.85 4.25 4.43
CA GLY A 796 -11.63 4.38 3.21
C GLY A 796 -11.29 3.38 2.10
N ILE A 797 -10.55 2.30 2.40
CA ILE A 797 -10.16 1.28 1.43
C ILE A 797 -10.97 0.01 1.67
N PRO A 798 -11.94 -0.34 0.80
CA PRO A 798 -12.64 -1.61 0.92
C PRO A 798 -11.73 -2.78 0.52
N VAL A 799 -11.65 -3.81 1.37
CA VAL A 799 -10.91 -5.04 1.10
C VAL A 799 -11.89 -6.21 0.96
N LEU A 800 -11.93 -6.80 -0.23
CA LEU A 800 -12.68 -8.02 -0.54
C LEU A 800 -11.76 -9.22 -0.34
N LEU A 801 -11.82 -9.86 0.83
CA LEU A 801 -11.02 -11.05 1.13
C LEU A 801 -11.44 -12.24 0.28
N ASP A 802 -12.72 -12.57 0.31
CA ASP A 802 -13.24 -13.79 -0.29
C ASP A 802 -13.99 -13.53 -1.60
N ARG A 803 -14.61 -12.35 -1.75
CA ARG A 803 -15.47 -12.00 -2.88
C ARG A 803 -14.65 -11.64 -4.13
N GLU A 804 -15.01 -12.24 -5.27
CA GLU A 804 -14.36 -11.94 -6.55
C GLU A 804 -14.86 -10.64 -7.21
N PRO A 805 -13.98 -9.84 -7.85
CA PRO A 805 -12.53 -10.00 -7.86
C PRO A 805 -11.95 -9.68 -6.48
N LYS A 806 -11.15 -10.61 -5.94
CA LYS A 806 -10.49 -10.43 -4.64
C LYS A 806 -9.60 -9.19 -4.66
N THR A 807 -9.57 -8.45 -3.55
CA THR A 807 -8.63 -7.34 -3.39
C THR A 807 -7.19 -7.90 -3.34
N PRO A 808 -6.29 -7.47 -4.23
CA PRO A 808 -4.88 -7.80 -4.16
C PRO A 808 -4.29 -7.33 -2.83
N LEU A 809 -3.55 -8.21 -2.15
CA LEU A 809 -2.90 -7.90 -0.88
C LEU A 809 -1.43 -8.26 -0.98
N TYR A 810 -0.57 -7.35 -0.54
CA TYR A 810 0.87 -7.52 -0.51
C TYR A 810 1.36 -7.43 0.92
N SER A 811 2.37 -8.21 1.30
CA SER A 811 2.94 -8.12 2.63
C SER A 811 4.42 -8.44 2.68
N TYR A 812 5.14 -7.69 3.51
CA TYR A 812 6.53 -7.99 3.89
C TYR A 812 6.71 -7.80 5.39
N PHE A 813 7.77 -8.38 5.93
CA PHE A 813 8.14 -8.27 7.34
C PHE A 813 9.35 -7.38 7.48
N ARG A 814 9.34 -6.54 8.52
CA ARG A 814 10.44 -5.65 8.85
C ARG A 814 10.97 -5.99 10.23
N GLN A 815 12.29 -6.14 10.33
CA GLN A 815 13.00 -6.47 11.57
C GLN A 815 14.00 -5.36 11.85
N ILE A 816 13.89 -4.76 13.04
CA ILE A 816 14.84 -3.73 13.48
C ILE A 816 15.77 -4.34 14.51
N VAL A 817 17.06 -4.34 14.22
CA VAL A 817 18.10 -5.02 15.00
C VAL A 817 19.11 -4.02 15.50
N VAL A 818 19.59 -4.20 16.73
CA VAL A 818 20.64 -3.37 17.33
C VAL A 818 21.70 -4.25 17.98
N TYR A 819 22.96 -3.82 17.91
CA TYR A 819 24.08 -4.49 18.55
C TYR A 819 24.17 -4.11 20.03
N GLY A 820 24.04 -5.10 20.91
CA GLY A 820 24.19 -4.97 22.37
C GLY A 820 25.44 -5.67 22.91
N ASP A 821 25.52 -5.77 24.24
CA ASP A 821 26.60 -6.44 24.97
C ASP A 821 26.64 -7.95 24.76
N LYS A 822 25.49 -8.58 24.52
CA LYS A 822 25.34 -10.03 24.28
C LYS A 822 25.24 -10.38 22.79
N GLY A 823 25.53 -9.44 21.89
CA GLY A 823 25.33 -9.58 20.45
C GLY A 823 24.09 -8.85 19.96
N TYR A 824 23.57 -9.26 18.79
CA TYR A 824 22.43 -8.60 18.16
C TYR A 824 21.10 -8.96 18.84
N GLU A 825 20.29 -7.94 19.07
CA GLU A 825 18.94 -8.04 19.61
C GLU A 825 17.93 -7.45 18.62
N ILE A 826 16.81 -8.15 18.38
CA ILE A 826 15.72 -7.64 17.56
C ILE A 826 14.82 -6.78 18.44
N SER A 827 14.75 -5.49 18.14
CA SER A 827 13.96 -4.49 18.86
C SER A 827 12.51 -4.36 18.37
N HIS A 828 12.24 -4.67 17.10
CA HIS A 828 10.91 -4.56 16.51
C HIS A 828 10.62 -5.73 15.58
N HIS A 829 9.43 -6.31 15.74
CA HIS A 829 8.84 -7.28 14.83
C HIS A 829 7.64 -6.62 14.14
N ILE A 830 7.79 -6.33 12.85
CA ILE A 830 6.77 -5.60 12.09
C ILE A 830 6.35 -6.43 10.89
N THR A 831 5.06 -6.38 10.55
CA THR A 831 4.57 -6.73 9.22
C THR A 831 3.85 -5.54 8.59
N VAL A 832 4.05 -5.32 7.30
CA VAL A 832 3.38 -4.27 6.54
C VAL A 832 2.51 -4.94 5.51
N ILE A 833 1.24 -4.52 5.42
CA ILE A 833 0.27 -5.07 4.48
C ILE A 833 -0.34 -3.92 3.66
N SER A 834 -0.45 -4.09 2.34
CA SER A 834 -0.94 -3.07 1.42
C SER A 834 -1.85 -3.64 0.33
N THR A 835 -2.64 -2.77 -0.29
CA THR A 835 -3.47 -3.12 -1.46
C THR A 835 -2.76 -2.83 -2.80
N ARG A 836 -1.53 -2.30 -2.76
CA ARG A 836 -0.66 -2.02 -3.90
C ARG A 836 0.70 -2.69 -3.71
N GLY A 837 1.30 -3.17 -4.80
CA GLY A 837 2.60 -3.83 -4.74
C GLY A 837 3.74 -2.88 -4.37
N ILE A 838 3.56 -1.58 -4.62
CA ILE A 838 4.43 -0.50 -4.13
C ILE A 838 3.61 0.35 -3.17
N ALA A 839 3.84 0.20 -1.87
CA ALA A 839 3.25 1.05 -0.84
C ALA A 839 4.08 1.05 0.44
N ASN A 840 4.26 2.23 1.04
CA ASN A 840 4.69 2.35 2.43
C ASN A 840 3.50 2.61 3.35
N VAL A 841 3.79 2.54 4.64
CA VAL A 841 2.94 3.10 5.70
C VAL A 841 2.59 4.56 5.35
N GLY A 842 1.29 4.86 5.26
CA GLY A 842 0.78 6.19 4.89
C GLY A 842 0.48 6.41 3.41
N GLN A 843 0.90 5.50 2.51
CA GLN A 843 0.60 5.54 1.07
C GLN A 843 -0.21 4.31 0.61
N GLY A 844 -1.22 3.93 1.40
CA GLY A 844 -2.07 2.76 1.14
C GLY A 844 -1.57 1.43 1.73
N GLY A 845 -0.45 1.44 2.45
CA GLY A 845 0.00 0.35 3.32
C GLY A 845 -0.32 0.63 4.80
N LEU A 846 -0.68 -0.42 5.53
CA LEU A 846 -0.87 -0.43 6.97
C LEU A 846 0.24 -1.25 7.64
N LEU A 847 0.81 -0.69 8.70
CA LEU A 847 1.75 -1.39 9.57
C LEU A 847 0.97 -2.19 10.62
N PHE A 848 1.48 -3.37 10.97
CA PHE A 848 1.03 -4.19 12.08
C PHE A 848 2.23 -4.68 12.89
N GLU A 849 2.06 -4.85 14.20
CA GLU A 849 2.99 -5.63 14.99
C GLU A 849 2.95 -7.10 14.50
N TYR A 850 4.12 -7.68 14.25
CA TYR A 850 4.23 -9.11 13.98
C TYR A 850 4.31 -9.90 15.28
N THR A 851 3.18 -10.49 15.66
CA THR A 851 3.10 -11.51 16.70
C THR A 851 2.86 -12.89 16.08
N ASP A 852 3.12 -13.95 16.82
CA ASP A 852 2.91 -15.30 16.29
C ASP A 852 1.41 -15.61 16.10
N GLU A 853 0.54 -15.00 16.90
CA GLU A 853 -0.92 -15.16 16.90
C GLU A 853 -1.57 -14.73 15.58
N ILE A 854 -1.02 -13.73 14.90
CA ILE A 854 -1.56 -13.24 13.63
C ILE A 854 -1.23 -14.17 12.45
N ILE A 855 -0.32 -15.13 12.63
CA ILE A 855 0.09 -16.09 11.61
C ILE A 855 -0.75 -17.36 11.72
N ASN A 856 -1.11 -17.93 10.56
CA ASN A 856 -1.76 -19.22 10.48
C ASN A 856 -0.93 -20.28 11.23
N PRO A 857 -1.52 -21.07 12.14
CA PRO A 857 -0.81 -22.04 12.97
C PRO A 857 0.15 -22.95 12.20
N LYS A 858 -0.19 -23.34 10.96
CA LYS A 858 0.63 -24.17 10.09
C LYS A 858 2.02 -23.58 9.83
N TYR A 859 2.11 -22.27 9.66
CA TYR A 859 3.33 -21.59 9.21
C TYR A 859 4.06 -20.85 10.34
N ARG A 860 3.44 -20.72 11.51
CA ARG A 860 3.93 -19.89 12.63
C ARG A 860 5.37 -20.21 13.03
N LYS A 861 5.64 -21.49 13.32
CA LYS A 861 6.96 -21.96 13.77
C LYS A 861 8.02 -21.70 12.69
N ASP A 862 7.75 -22.20 11.49
CA ASP A 862 8.68 -22.08 10.35
C ASP A 862 8.94 -20.61 10.01
N LEU A 863 7.93 -19.74 10.04
CA LEU A 863 8.12 -18.30 9.82
C LEU A 863 9.04 -17.67 10.86
N ARG A 864 8.78 -17.91 12.15
CA ARG A 864 9.58 -17.35 13.25
C ARG A 864 11.03 -17.81 13.19
N GLU A 865 11.26 -19.10 12.92
CA GLU A 865 12.60 -19.66 12.80
C GLU A 865 13.33 -19.11 11.56
N GLN A 866 12.66 -19.10 10.40
CA GLN A 866 13.28 -18.68 9.15
C GLN A 866 13.54 -17.17 9.10
N ILE A 867 12.67 -16.33 9.67
CA ILE A 867 12.91 -14.87 9.69
C ILE A 867 14.05 -14.52 10.64
N THR A 868 14.12 -15.16 11.81
CA THR A 868 15.21 -14.99 12.77
C THR A 868 16.53 -15.45 12.18
N ARG A 869 16.54 -16.62 11.52
CA ARG A 869 17.70 -17.12 10.77
C ARG A 869 18.13 -16.12 9.69
N ALA A 870 17.20 -15.64 8.86
CA ALA A 870 17.49 -14.72 7.77
C ALA A 870 18.09 -13.40 8.27
N VAL A 871 17.56 -12.85 9.36
CA VAL A 871 18.11 -11.66 10.02
C VAL A 871 19.57 -11.87 10.41
N PHE A 872 19.87 -12.89 11.22
CA PHE A 872 21.23 -13.04 11.73
C PHE A 872 22.23 -13.50 10.67
N LYS A 873 21.83 -14.38 9.74
CA LYS A 873 22.71 -14.84 8.65
C LYS A 873 23.01 -13.74 7.63
N SER A 874 22.01 -12.91 7.31
CA SER A 874 22.26 -11.75 6.44
C SER A 874 23.20 -10.75 7.09
N LEU A 875 23.00 -10.43 8.38
CA LEU A 875 23.90 -9.56 9.13
C LEU A 875 25.34 -10.11 9.18
N GLU A 876 25.52 -11.39 9.49
CA GLU A 876 26.84 -12.04 9.49
C GLU A 876 27.57 -11.88 8.16
N SER A 877 26.89 -12.17 7.05
CA SER A 877 27.43 -12.05 5.70
C SER A 877 27.73 -10.59 5.31
N GLN A 878 26.80 -9.68 5.58
CA GLN A 878 26.98 -8.26 5.27
C GLN A 878 28.16 -7.67 6.04
N ARG A 879 28.31 -7.98 7.33
CA ARG A 879 29.47 -7.55 8.13
C ARG A 879 30.78 -8.04 7.51
N LYS A 880 30.85 -9.31 7.12
CA LYS A 880 32.03 -9.87 6.44
C LYS A 880 32.32 -9.13 5.14
N TYR A 881 31.28 -8.94 4.31
CA TYR A 881 31.40 -8.26 3.04
C TYR A 881 31.91 -6.82 3.20
N LEU A 882 31.40 -6.07 4.18
CA LEU A 882 31.83 -4.68 4.42
C LEU A 882 33.30 -4.62 4.85
N ARG A 883 33.76 -5.52 5.71
CA ARG A 883 35.17 -5.57 6.12
C ARG A 883 36.12 -5.78 4.95
N GLU A 884 35.68 -6.55 3.95
CA GLU A 884 36.46 -6.85 2.75
C GLU A 884 36.33 -5.75 1.67
N ASN A 885 35.16 -5.09 1.55
CA ASN A 885 34.79 -4.26 0.39
C ASN A 885 34.37 -2.81 0.74
N TRP A 886 34.65 -2.32 1.94
CA TRP A 886 34.19 -0.99 2.39
C TRP A 886 34.57 0.17 1.45
N ARG A 887 35.75 0.09 0.80
CA ARG A 887 36.23 1.15 -0.12
C ARG A 887 35.31 1.27 -1.32
N GLU A 888 35.01 0.15 -1.97
CA GLU A 888 34.10 0.10 -3.12
C GLU A 888 32.70 0.58 -2.74
N ILE A 889 32.19 0.15 -1.58
CA ILE A 889 30.89 0.60 -1.05
C ILE A 889 30.87 2.13 -0.88
N LEU A 890 31.92 2.70 -0.28
CA LEU A 890 32.01 4.14 -0.08
C LEU A 890 32.14 4.88 -1.41
N GLU A 891 32.98 4.41 -2.33
CA GLU A 891 33.18 5.03 -3.64
C GLU A 891 31.90 5.05 -4.47
N GLU A 892 31.17 3.93 -4.55
CA GLU A 892 29.88 3.85 -5.25
C GLU A 892 28.83 4.78 -4.62
N TYR A 893 28.79 4.85 -3.28
CA TYR A 893 27.92 5.79 -2.58
C TYR A 893 28.27 7.26 -2.89
N LEU A 894 29.56 7.62 -2.93
CA LEU A 894 29.98 8.99 -3.23
C LEU A 894 29.71 9.39 -4.69
N LYS A 895 29.63 8.43 -5.64
CA LYS A 895 29.18 8.71 -7.02
C LYS A 895 27.71 9.17 -7.07
N ILE A 896 26.86 8.65 -6.18
CA ILE A 896 25.43 9.01 -6.09
C ILE A 896 25.15 10.16 -5.10
N TYR A 897 26.16 10.59 -4.32
CA TYR A 897 26.15 11.76 -3.42
C TYR A 897 27.39 12.65 -3.65
N PRO A 898 27.51 13.29 -4.82
CA PRO A 898 28.69 14.10 -5.18
C PRO A 898 28.95 15.26 -4.20
N GLU A 899 27.92 15.78 -3.52
CA GLU A 899 28.03 16.82 -2.49
C GLU A 899 28.88 16.42 -1.28
N PHE A 900 29.12 15.10 -1.11
CA PHE A 900 29.95 14.51 -0.07
C PHE A 900 31.33 14.07 -0.58
N ALA A 901 31.50 13.85 -1.88
CA ALA A 901 32.69 13.21 -2.46
C ALA A 901 34.00 13.95 -2.13
N GLU A 902 33.98 15.27 -2.09
CA GLU A 902 35.17 16.06 -1.75
C GLU A 902 35.48 16.08 -0.24
N LYS A 903 34.46 15.85 0.60
CA LYS A 903 34.51 16.01 2.06
C LYS A 903 34.85 14.71 2.79
N ILE A 904 34.52 13.56 2.20
CA ILE A 904 34.69 12.25 2.82
C ILE A 904 35.93 11.56 2.25
N ARG A 905 36.94 11.35 3.09
CA ARG A 905 38.15 10.61 2.74
C ARG A 905 38.56 9.70 3.89
N TYR A 906 38.38 8.39 3.71
CA TYR A 906 38.88 7.38 4.63
C TYR A 906 40.12 6.72 4.03
N GLU A 907 41.27 6.94 4.64
CA GLU A 907 42.53 6.30 4.21
C GLU A 907 42.61 4.84 4.70
N SER A 908 42.10 4.60 5.91
CA SER A 908 42.00 3.29 6.54
C SER A 908 40.76 3.20 7.43
N ILE A 909 40.35 1.98 7.76
CA ILE A 909 39.30 1.74 8.75
C ILE A 909 39.83 2.01 10.15
N PHE A 910 38.99 2.62 10.99
CA PHE A 910 39.26 2.93 12.37
C PHE A 910 38.10 2.48 13.27
N GLU A 911 38.32 2.60 14.58
CA GLU A 911 37.32 2.34 15.61
C GLU A 911 36.86 3.66 16.25
N ASP A 912 35.62 3.67 16.72
CA ASP A 912 35.15 4.69 17.65
C ASP A 912 35.81 4.50 19.04
N LEU A 913 35.67 5.47 19.96
CA LEU A 913 36.28 5.35 21.30
C LEU A 913 35.58 4.34 22.22
N SER A 914 34.57 3.61 21.71
CA SER A 914 34.01 2.42 22.37
C SER A 914 34.63 1.11 21.87
N GLY A 915 35.53 1.17 20.88
CA GLY A 915 36.16 0.00 20.25
C GLY A 915 35.30 -0.63 19.14
N PHE A 916 34.28 0.06 18.65
CA PHE A 916 33.43 -0.43 17.56
C PHE A 916 33.97 0.05 16.22
N ARG A 917 34.15 -0.86 15.27
CA ARG A 917 34.67 -0.54 13.93
C ARG A 917 33.64 0.18 13.07
N ILE A 918 34.06 1.18 12.30
CA ILE A 918 33.15 1.94 11.44
C ILE A 918 32.64 1.18 10.21
N ASP A 919 33.26 0.05 9.85
CA ASP A 919 32.86 -0.86 8.77
C ASP A 919 31.93 -1.98 9.24
N ASP A 920 31.39 -1.87 10.45
CA ASP A 920 30.49 -2.85 11.07
C ASP A 920 29.06 -2.26 11.25
N ILE A 921 28.10 -3.10 11.63
CA ILE A 921 26.66 -2.80 11.62
C ILE A 921 26.14 -2.71 13.06
N PRO A 922 26.03 -1.52 13.67
CA PRO A 922 25.49 -1.41 15.03
C PRO A 922 23.95 -1.41 15.06
N TYR A 923 23.30 -1.14 13.93
CA TYR A 923 21.85 -1.12 13.78
C TYR A 923 21.45 -1.38 12.33
N GLU A 924 20.39 -2.16 12.14
CA GLU A 924 19.78 -2.39 10.84
C GLU A 924 18.25 -2.39 10.95
N MET A 925 17.59 -1.81 9.95
CA MET A 925 16.18 -2.05 9.66
C MET A 925 16.09 -2.84 8.36
N GLY A 926 15.89 -4.15 8.45
CA GLY A 926 15.87 -5.06 7.31
C GLY A 926 14.44 -5.45 6.91
N ASP A 927 14.19 -5.54 5.61
CA ASP A 927 12.93 -6.01 5.05
C ASP A 927 13.06 -7.40 4.44
N TYR A 928 12.05 -8.21 4.72
CA TYR A 928 12.06 -9.65 4.51
C TYR A 928 10.73 -10.11 3.92
N MET A 929 10.78 -11.04 2.95
CA MET A 929 9.58 -11.62 2.35
C MET A 929 9.57 -13.14 2.48
N PRO A 930 8.45 -13.74 2.92
CA PRO A 930 8.28 -15.18 2.90
C PRO A 930 8.11 -15.69 1.48
N VAL A 931 8.80 -16.76 1.15
CA VAL A 931 8.67 -17.51 -0.09
C VAL A 931 8.18 -18.91 0.25
N PHE A 932 6.95 -19.23 -0.14
CA PHE A 932 6.34 -20.51 0.18
C PHE A 932 6.97 -21.65 -0.61
N LEU A 933 7.34 -22.73 0.09
CA LEU A 933 7.78 -23.98 -0.52
C LEU A 933 6.60 -24.92 -0.82
N VAL A 934 5.42 -24.62 -0.27
CA VAL A 934 4.15 -25.31 -0.52
C VAL A 934 3.22 -24.52 -1.46
N ASP A 935 2.21 -25.15 -2.07
CA ASP A 935 1.10 -24.48 -2.76
C ASP A 935 -0.05 -24.11 -1.79
N GLU A 936 -1.18 -23.58 -2.29
CA GLU A 936 -2.35 -23.22 -1.48
C GLU A 936 -3.06 -24.43 -0.85
N ASP A 937 -2.81 -25.64 -1.38
CA ASP A 937 -3.37 -26.92 -0.92
C ASP A 937 -2.41 -27.67 0.03
N ASP A 938 -1.37 -26.99 0.51
CA ASP A 938 -0.31 -27.50 1.39
C ASP A 938 0.59 -28.58 0.76
N ASN A 939 0.59 -28.71 -0.56
CA ASN A 939 1.48 -29.62 -1.26
C ASN A 939 2.88 -29.01 -1.35
N LEU A 940 3.89 -29.74 -0.92
CA LEU A 940 5.29 -29.37 -1.09
C LEU A 940 5.66 -29.34 -2.57
N LYS A 941 6.02 -28.16 -3.08
CA LYS A 941 6.40 -27.93 -4.48
C LYS A 941 7.89 -27.73 -4.66
N TYR A 942 8.57 -27.24 -3.63
CA TYR A 942 9.96 -26.83 -3.72
C TYR A 942 10.73 -27.28 -2.48
N ILE A 943 12.05 -27.40 -2.66
CA ILE A 943 13.01 -27.38 -1.56
C ILE A 943 13.98 -26.21 -1.77
N TYR A 944 14.66 -25.80 -0.71
CA TYR A 944 15.66 -24.75 -0.80
C TYR A 944 17.05 -25.30 -0.45
N ASP A 945 17.97 -25.21 -1.40
CA ASP A 945 19.38 -25.53 -1.17
C ASP A 945 20.06 -24.31 -0.56
N TYR A 946 20.35 -24.38 0.74
CA TYR A 946 20.98 -23.27 1.48
C TYR A 946 22.44 -23.00 1.08
N GLU A 947 23.15 -23.97 0.47
CA GLU A 947 24.53 -23.76 0.02
C GLU A 947 24.57 -23.10 -1.36
N LYS A 948 23.66 -23.50 -2.25
CA LYS A 948 23.54 -22.91 -3.60
C LYS A 948 22.66 -21.67 -3.64
N GLU A 949 21.85 -21.45 -2.61
CA GLU A 949 20.85 -20.39 -2.51
C GLU A 949 19.79 -20.47 -3.61
N GLU A 950 19.39 -21.70 -3.94
CA GLU A 950 18.48 -22.03 -5.05
C GLU A 950 17.21 -22.73 -4.59
N ILE A 951 16.09 -22.33 -5.23
CA ILE A 951 14.82 -23.05 -5.11
C ILE A 951 14.83 -24.16 -6.14
N LEU A 952 14.70 -25.40 -5.67
CA LEU A 952 14.68 -26.59 -6.51
C LEU A 952 13.24 -27.10 -6.59
N PRO A 953 12.63 -27.16 -7.80
CA PRO A 953 11.28 -27.68 -7.97
C PRO A 953 11.27 -29.19 -7.76
N LEU A 954 10.27 -29.68 -7.04
CA LEU A 954 9.97 -31.10 -6.90
C LEU A 954 9.21 -31.65 -8.10
N TYR A 955 8.56 -30.79 -8.89
CA TYR A 955 7.78 -31.18 -10.07
C TYR A 955 8.10 -30.26 -11.25
N HIS A 956 8.14 -30.81 -12.47
CA HIS A 956 8.22 -30.05 -13.71
C HIS A 956 6.90 -29.30 -13.99
N GLU A 957 6.88 -28.37 -14.96
CA GLU A 957 5.65 -27.64 -15.34
C GLU A 957 4.51 -28.56 -15.80
N ASN A 958 4.84 -29.76 -16.30
CA ASN A 958 3.86 -30.78 -16.69
C ASN A 958 3.35 -31.64 -15.52
N GLY A 959 3.80 -31.37 -14.28
CA GLY A 959 3.35 -32.04 -13.06
C GLY A 959 4.13 -33.31 -12.69
N TYR A 960 5.08 -33.78 -13.50
CA TYR A 960 5.87 -34.97 -13.19
C TYR A 960 7.03 -34.67 -12.22
N PRO A 961 7.40 -35.61 -11.32
CA PRO A 961 8.48 -35.39 -10.37
C PRO A 961 9.84 -35.11 -11.03
N THR A 962 10.62 -34.23 -10.41
CA THR A 962 12.04 -33.99 -10.77
C THR A 962 12.96 -35.02 -10.10
N SER A 963 14.25 -34.98 -10.42
CA SER A 963 15.28 -35.82 -9.79
C SER A 963 15.56 -35.53 -8.31
N VAL A 964 15.00 -34.45 -7.76
CA VAL A 964 15.21 -34.03 -6.37
C VAL A 964 14.52 -34.99 -5.40
N LYS A 965 15.25 -35.59 -4.44
CA LYS A 965 14.68 -36.53 -3.47
C LYS A 965 14.31 -35.87 -2.14
N ILE A 966 13.37 -36.50 -1.43
CA ILE A 966 12.90 -36.10 -0.10
C ILE A 966 12.63 -37.35 0.74
N TYR A 967 12.79 -37.23 2.07
CA TYR A 967 12.79 -38.37 3.00
C TYR A 967 11.82 -38.15 4.16
N ASP A 968 11.31 -39.24 4.73
CA ASP A 968 10.54 -39.23 5.98
C ASP A 968 11.44 -39.20 7.23
N GLU A 969 10.85 -39.16 8.42
CA GLU A 969 11.58 -39.17 9.70
C GLU A 969 12.38 -40.44 10.00
N ASN A 970 12.13 -41.51 9.25
CA ASN A 970 12.87 -42.77 9.36
C ASN A 970 13.98 -42.89 8.31
N GLY A 971 14.15 -41.86 7.45
CA GLY A 971 15.15 -41.84 6.38
C GLY A 971 14.72 -42.57 5.10
N ASN A 972 13.45 -42.93 4.95
CA ASN A 972 12.95 -43.56 3.73
C ASN A 972 12.60 -42.51 2.67
N GLU A 973 12.95 -42.76 1.41
CA GLU A 973 12.59 -41.88 0.29
C GLU A 973 11.06 -41.86 0.09
N ILE A 974 10.47 -40.66 0.08
CA ILE A 974 9.03 -40.48 -0.17
C ILE A 974 8.76 -40.57 -1.67
N LYS A 975 8.08 -41.65 -2.08
CA LYS A 975 7.67 -41.83 -3.47
C LYS A 975 6.65 -40.75 -3.89
N ARG A 976 6.86 -40.20 -5.09
CA ARG A 976 6.01 -39.17 -5.71
C ARG A 976 5.30 -39.67 -6.97
N VAL A 977 5.25 -40.98 -7.14
CA VAL A 977 4.46 -41.67 -8.18
C VAL A 977 3.70 -42.82 -7.54
N ASP A 978 2.48 -43.07 -8.02
CA ASP A 978 1.69 -44.22 -7.62
C ASP A 978 2.17 -45.51 -8.33
N ASP A 979 1.58 -46.65 -7.98
CA ASP A 979 1.89 -47.95 -8.58
C ASP A 979 1.53 -48.04 -10.08
N LYS A 980 0.78 -47.06 -10.60
CA LYS A 980 0.38 -46.93 -12.01
C LYS A 980 1.21 -45.89 -12.77
N GLY A 981 2.20 -45.27 -12.12
CA GLY A 981 3.09 -44.25 -12.70
C GLY A 981 2.51 -42.83 -12.74
N ASN A 982 1.37 -42.56 -12.10
CA ASN A 982 0.81 -41.21 -12.01
C ASN A 982 1.50 -40.41 -10.91
N ALA A 983 1.68 -39.11 -11.13
CA ALA A 983 2.30 -38.23 -10.14
C ALA A 983 1.44 -38.07 -8.88
N ILE A 984 2.05 -38.18 -7.71
CA ILE A 984 1.45 -37.91 -6.40
C ILE A 984 2.08 -36.66 -5.80
N PHE A 985 1.24 -35.74 -5.33
CA PHE A 985 1.67 -34.58 -4.56
C PHE A 985 1.89 -34.91 -3.09
N VAL A 986 2.99 -34.41 -2.53
CA VAL A 986 3.33 -34.64 -1.12
C VAL A 986 2.76 -33.52 -0.27
N LYS A 987 1.77 -33.83 0.58
CA LYS A 987 1.28 -32.88 1.57
C LYS A 987 2.27 -32.70 2.71
N LEU A 988 2.58 -31.46 3.06
CA LEU A 988 3.43 -31.14 4.20
C LEU A 988 2.66 -31.15 5.52
N PHE A 989 1.34 -30.97 5.49
CA PHE A 989 0.50 -30.87 6.68
C PHE A 989 -0.61 -31.94 6.72
N GLU A 990 -0.89 -32.43 7.91
CA GLU A 990 -2.05 -33.26 8.26
C GLU A 990 -2.94 -32.48 9.24
N GLY A 991 -4.04 -31.90 8.74
CA GLY A 991 -4.73 -30.84 9.49
C GLY A 991 -3.78 -29.65 9.68
N ASP A 992 -3.57 -29.22 10.92
CA ASP A 992 -2.61 -28.15 11.28
C ASP A 992 -1.23 -28.68 11.70
N LYS A 993 -1.04 -30.01 11.76
CA LYS A 993 0.21 -30.63 12.19
C LYS A 993 1.16 -30.77 10.99
N LYS A 994 2.35 -30.18 11.09
CA LYS A 994 3.43 -30.33 10.11
C LYS A 994 4.01 -31.75 10.18
N ARG A 995 4.15 -32.40 9.02
CA ARG A 995 4.90 -33.65 8.85
C ARG A 995 6.39 -33.34 8.83
N LYS A 996 7.21 -34.19 9.45
CA LYS A 996 8.67 -34.08 9.39
C LYS A 996 9.15 -34.71 8.08
N ILE A 997 9.58 -33.84 7.17
CA ILE A 997 10.12 -34.23 5.86
C ILE A 997 11.52 -33.62 5.75
N TYR A 998 12.46 -34.38 5.22
CA TYR A 998 13.87 -34.04 5.17
C TYR A 998 14.40 -33.99 3.73
N ASP A 999 15.39 -33.14 3.49
CA ASP A 999 16.16 -33.12 2.25
C ASP A 999 17.23 -34.24 2.24
N GLU A 1000 17.97 -34.37 1.13
CA GLU A 1000 19.08 -35.34 0.99
C GLU A 1000 20.21 -35.16 2.02
N LYS A 1001 20.30 -33.98 2.65
CA LYS A 1001 21.32 -33.66 3.64
C LYS A 1001 20.82 -33.88 5.08
N GLY A 1002 19.57 -34.34 5.25
CA GLY A 1002 18.95 -34.56 6.55
C GLY A 1002 18.42 -33.30 7.23
N ASN A 1003 18.28 -32.18 6.52
CA ASN A 1003 17.67 -30.98 7.07
C ASN A 1003 16.14 -31.06 6.96
N GLU A 1004 15.43 -30.69 8.02
CA GLU A 1004 13.97 -30.60 7.98
C GLU A 1004 13.54 -29.50 7.00
N ILE A 1005 12.65 -29.83 6.07
CA ILE A 1005 12.14 -28.91 5.06
C ILE A 1005 11.08 -28.00 5.69
N PRO A 1006 11.25 -26.66 5.64
CA PRO A 1006 10.24 -25.74 6.13
C PRO A 1006 9.10 -25.56 5.11
N SER A 1007 7.96 -25.05 5.55
CA SER A 1007 6.84 -24.69 4.67
C SER A 1007 7.13 -23.45 3.82
N LEU A 1008 8.05 -22.60 4.28
CA LEU A 1008 8.47 -21.37 3.63
C LEU A 1008 9.92 -21.04 4.02
N ILE A 1009 10.57 -20.22 3.21
CA ILE A 1009 11.86 -19.60 3.51
C ILE A 1009 11.72 -18.09 3.48
N ILE A 1010 12.76 -17.37 3.90
CA ILE A 1010 12.76 -15.91 3.95
C ILE A 1010 13.83 -15.35 3.04
N TYR A 1011 13.42 -14.44 2.15
CA TYR A 1011 14.32 -13.62 1.36
C TYR A 1011 14.48 -12.26 2.01
N LYS A 1012 15.66 -11.66 1.89
CA LYS A 1012 15.89 -10.25 2.26
C LYS A 1012 15.71 -9.39 1.02
N ILE A 1013 14.81 -8.42 1.08
CA ILE A 1013 14.46 -7.59 -0.07
C ILE A 1013 15.19 -6.25 -0.09
N GLU A 1014 15.47 -5.68 1.09
CA GLU A 1014 16.25 -4.45 1.26
C GLU A 1014 16.71 -4.27 2.72
N ALA A 1015 17.73 -3.44 2.91
CA ALA A 1015 18.07 -2.83 4.18
C ALA A 1015 17.76 -1.34 4.07
N ASN A 1016 17.21 -0.73 5.12
CA ASN A 1016 16.76 0.66 5.11
C ASN A 1016 17.46 1.49 6.18
N PRO A 1017 17.87 2.73 5.85
CA PRO A 1017 18.33 3.69 6.84
C PRO A 1017 17.15 4.36 7.57
N GLY A 1018 17.35 4.74 8.85
CA GLY A 1018 16.47 5.70 9.53
C GLY A 1018 15.51 5.19 10.61
N ALA A 1019 14.69 6.13 11.08
CA ALA A 1019 13.85 6.03 12.28
C ALA A 1019 12.33 5.99 11.99
N GLY A 1020 11.90 6.19 10.73
CA GLY A 1020 10.54 6.62 10.35
C GLY A 1020 9.34 5.71 10.68
N LEU A 1021 9.51 4.64 11.44
CA LEU A 1021 8.43 3.70 11.80
C LEU A 1021 8.17 3.55 13.30
N TRP A 1022 8.92 4.23 14.17
CA TRP A 1022 8.76 4.08 15.61
C TRP A 1022 7.35 4.48 16.07
N ARG A 1023 6.82 5.61 15.60
CA ARG A 1023 5.48 6.09 15.96
C ARG A 1023 4.37 5.18 15.43
N PRO A 1024 4.30 4.86 14.13
CA PRO A 1024 3.29 3.94 13.61
C PRO A 1024 3.27 2.55 14.29
N HIS A 1025 4.44 2.04 14.71
CA HIS A 1025 4.52 0.81 15.49
C HIS A 1025 4.00 1.03 16.93
N ASN A 1026 4.50 2.06 17.60
CA ASN A 1026 4.17 2.36 18.99
C ASN A 1026 2.67 2.59 19.23
N ASP A 1027 1.98 3.22 18.27
CA ASP A 1027 0.54 3.51 18.38
C ASP A 1027 -0.34 2.26 18.35
N GLN A 1028 0.23 1.11 17.99
CA GLN A 1028 -0.46 -0.19 17.96
C GLN A 1028 -0.21 -1.02 19.21
N LEU A 1029 0.82 -0.67 19.98
CA LEU A 1029 1.15 -1.38 21.20
C LEU A 1029 0.18 -1.00 22.32
N PRO A 1030 -0.14 -1.96 23.21
CA PRO A 1030 -0.88 -1.63 24.41
C PRO A 1030 -0.08 -0.67 25.31
N PRO A 1031 -0.74 0.13 26.18
CA PRO A 1031 -0.09 1.21 26.94
C PRO A 1031 1.19 0.80 27.68
N GLU A 1032 1.23 -0.40 28.24
CA GLU A 1032 2.37 -0.94 29.00
C GLU A 1032 3.59 -1.33 28.15
N ARG A 1033 3.42 -1.52 26.83
CA ARG A 1033 4.50 -1.83 25.88
C ARG A 1033 4.92 -0.63 25.03
N LYS A 1034 4.26 0.52 25.19
CA LYS A 1034 4.61 1.73 24.43
C LYS A 1034 6.08 2.11 24.64
N GLY A 1035 6.80 2.20 23.54
CA GLY A 1035 8.19 2.61 23.45
C GLY A 1035 9.19 1.51 23.73
N GLU A 1036 8.75 0.27 23.94
CA GLU A 1036 9.62 -0.89 24.21
C GLU A 1036 10.74 -1.04 23.17
N GLY A 1037 10.39 -1.03 21.88
CA GLY A 1037 11.37 -1.21 20.81
C GLY A 1037 12.40 -0.08 20.72
N VAL A 1038 11.97 1.19 20.85
CA VAL A 1038 12.91 2.32 20.86
C VAL A 1038 13.75 2.38 22.13
N PHE A 1039 13.21 1.95 23.27
CA PHE A 1039 13.98 1.80 24.50
C PHE A 1039 15.15 0.82 24.32
N ILE A 1040 14.93 -0.34 23.67
CA ILE A 1040 16.00 -1.32 23.37
C ILE A 1040 17.12 -0.67 22.55
N ILE A 1041 16.76 0.10 21.50
CA ILE A 1041 17.73 0.79 20.63
C ILE A 1041 18.60 1.77 21.45
N PHE A 1042 17.97 2.68 22.20
CA PHE A 1042 18.68 3.73 22.92
C PHE A 1042 19.38 3.23 24.18
N LYS A 1043 18.90 2.14 24.79
CA LYS A 1043 19.61 1.44 25.86
C LYS A 1043 20.94 0.89 25.36
N ASN A 1044 20.95 0.17 24.22
CA ASN A 1044 22.16 -0.42 23.66
C ASN A 1044 23.14 0.65 23.13
N LEU A 1045 22.64 1.70 22.46
CA LEU A 1045 23.47 2.88 22.11
C LEU A 1045 24.04 3.56 23.36
N GLY A 1046 23.23 3.73 24.41
CA GLY A 1046 23.64 4.33 25.67
C GLY A 1046 24.72 3.53 26.41
N LYS A 1047 24.72 2.19 26.31
CA LYS A 1047 25.82 1.35 26.82
C LYS A 1047 27.15 1.69 26.14
N ARG A 1048 27.18 1.79 24.80
CA ARG A 1048 28.38 2.25 24.06
C ARG A 1048 28.77 3.67 24.42
N ALA A 1049 27.78 4.55 24.60
CA ALA A 1049 28.00 5.93 25.01
C ALA A 1049 28.66 6.04 26.40
N LYS A 1050 28.34 5.14 27.35
CA LYS A 1050 29.05 5.08 28.65
C LYS A 1050 30.53 4.76 28.48
N ILE A 1051 30.88 3.84 27.58
CA ILE A 1051 32.29 3.51 27.28
C ILE A 1051 32.99 4.73 26.68
N TYR A 1052 32.38 5.35 25.67
CA TYR A 1052 32.91 6.59 25.07
C TYR A 1052 33.14 7.68 26.10
N LYS A 1053 32.17 7.91 27.01
CA LYS A 1053 32.28 8.89 28.08
C LYS A 1053 33.53 8.67 28.94
N THR A 1054 33.73 7.45 29.44
CA THR A 1054 34.92 7.13 30.23
C THR A 1054 36.22 7.27 29.43
N SER A 1055 36.21 6.90 28.14
CA SER A 1055 37.38 7.06 27.26
C SER A 1055 37.71 8.53 27.00
N ILE A 1056 36.70 9.36 26.72
CA ILE A 1056 36.90 10.78 26.40
C ILE A 1056 37.27 11.59 27.65
N GLU A 1057 36.68 11.31 28.81
CA GLU A 1057 37.04 11.97 30.09
C GLU A 1057 38.53 11.77 30.40
N LYS A 1058 39.02 10.52 30.30
CA LYS A 1058 40.45 10.19 30.44
C LYS A 1058 41.36 10.93 29.47
N LEU A 1059 40.93 11.12 28.22
CA LEU A 1059 41.71 11.82 27.20
C LEU A 1059 41.68 13.35 27.36
N LEU A 1060 40.70 13.87 28.10
CA LEU A 1060 40.52 15.30 28.34
C LEU A 1060 41.05 15.75 29.71
N ASP A 1061 41.67 14.83 30.47
CA ASP A 1061 42.12 15.02 31.86
C ASP A 1061 41.01 15.57 32.78
N ILE A 1062 39.79 15.05 32.61
CA ILE A 1062 38.61 15.30 33.47
C ILE A 1062 38.34 14.03 34.27
#